data_AF-A0A1E1L0G6-F1
#
_entry.id   AF-A0A1E1L0G6-F1
#
_cell.length_a   1.000
_cell.length_b   1.000
_cell.length_c   1.000
_cell.angle_alpha   90.00
_cell.angle_beta   90.00
_cell.angle_gamma   90.00
#
_symmetry.space_group_name_H-M   'P 1'
#
loop_
_entity.id
_entity.type
_entity.pdbx_description
1 polymer ?
#
loop_
_entity_poly.entity_id
_entity_poly.type
_entity_poly.pdbx_seq_one_letter_code
_entity_poly.pdbx_strand_id
1 'polypeptide(L)'
;MNPLHAWTTLNRCKRSIGILDQNTKFPEIHDLQFLVATSGSHQQRILDAWKLADCVQPADVIQGYIIPAWQNGLSDNWGDSCKENIAAYMLGMFSSLDRDSQAALRNLPIVPVMRLNGDATSSFACASDLIDSDVTELAALCSEDEEVVPRENFLRNFNVALKDCGMKTSIDEAVVRHRIKCYASGNYPLVDVQVRAKLLLRSSCKWQSVKEADDSGLRCLAWLPVTQAGFASLKDSSQCRGFRDRSLVGSQLPILKTPISEEWESRLGWNATIATSILMAQLQHGISQNSRMVVDAVLSYIDAHRLLDELAPELKILRCVAVSSGLFVEPAHAFCPSQNLRRGCYLLEPYLANVHSSVWRYNEKLLRQLGVRDKPEPADLLRVQEILGAKDKLEERDVGFAVELLNFAAKFSRNSLLGLKILGASGRFHNIEDICYNDSAALHSRHNSNLTHPKIPLATILGLKIDFLSAQRVKGILEIEDEDEEEFGQQENPVTRISDTLDRYPVETTFREYLANADDSRGALEISWLLDDRRHPCAELISPEMEVLQGPSLLCFNNGTFTEKDFNGLKNVGEGSKMLNKRSIGQFGRGSQIMFHFTDYPMILSGEYLLILDPQQEVLPMNAKKGKRKPGVKLKLAKVREACLDQLIPFDGLFGYTIDQDRFPGTIFRFPLVTPSSQGNLRISKRELNSAEVHKLMDAYFDEARISLLFLRRINTIEFRVYGKQNSGWLVRRHEPVSRSASGQDTRISQQVPCHFTKQICPGESATGEDTWWISIQDLSSTVELHPAASKRAAKIVECGIAALLSSNMLAEYLKVLAPVNESKMFSTLPIGIGSDLPVHIHASFSLSGDRRSISLDEYGNRSPQSDSNKHLLQQALPQLYLDFLSDLVGQLHTDVFKFWPQVEPPEGSFGNLIYANFWGKLSGCPLKLFPNPKSSQWPEVFDLNQAVFDFTAGSQASELMPLLLSLGVDLVQNMPRLLVRELKKVGPSPNLVCGSMLRNLLKSDVSKQIFSAAVNKNFLVWHKVFEVIAPSDLSCQEAEEFHGCHVLPLADGSLGTLMVAEPRTTDYYVATADEVELFKFAARKLIKAATGSKLEAVIAMGTFNVLPLKICHFEHLLKLRPSVSTFSPEAETWLTTFWKE
;
A
#
# COMPACT_ATOMS: atom_id res chain seq x y z
N MET A 1 -107.65 84.90 -51.77
CA MET A 1 -108.12 83.91 -50.78
C MET A 1 -107.71 82.51 -51.25
N ASN A 2 -107.13 81.75 -50.32
CA ASN A 2 -107.08 80.28 -50.15
C ASN A 2 -108.12 79.42 -50.91
N PRO A 3 -108.02 78.07 -50.92
CA PRO A 3 -106.91 77.13 -50.63
C PRO A 3 -106.65 76.19 -51.86
N LEU A 4 -105.64 75.31 -51.91
CA LEU A 4 -105.68 73.90 -51.49
C LEU A 4 -104.31 73.26 -51.80
N HIS A 5 -103.61 72.75 -50.79
CA HIS A 5 -102.44 71.87 -50.97
C HIS A 5 -102.90 70.41 -51.05
N ALA A 6 -102.33 69.65 -52.00
CA ALA A 6 -102.52 68.21 -52.12
C ALA A 6 -101.71 67.49 -51.04
N TRP A 7 -102.41 66.96 -50.05
CA TRP A 7 -101.85 66.14 -48.98
C TRP A 7 -101.44 64.78 -49.58
N THR A 8 -100.15 64.43 -49.51
CA THR A 8 -99.64 63.10 -49.89
C THR A 8 -100.19 62.07 -48.91
N THR A 9 -100.75 60.99 -49.45
CA THR A 9 -101.37 59.93 -48.65
C THR A 9 -100.30 59.08 -47.97
N LEU A 10 -100.21 59.15 -46.65
CA LEU A 10 -99.28 58.36 -45.82
C LEU A 10 -99.51 56.83 -45.90
N ASN A 11 -100.58 56.38 -46.55
CA ASN A 11 -100.97 54.97 -46.63
C ASN A 11 -100.13 54.12 -47.60
N ARG A 12 -99.20 54.71 -48.37
CA ARG A 12 -98.41 53.96 -49.37
C ARG A 12 -97.19 53.24 -48.79
N CYS A 13 -96.72 53.61 -47.60
CA CYS A 13 -95.53 53.01 -47.00
C CYS A 13 -95.82 52.55 -45.58
N LYS A 14 -95.23 51.42 -45.17
CA LYS A 14 -95.43 50.90 -43.80
C LYS A 14 -94.87 51.83 -42.74
N ARG A 15 -93.82 52.59 -43.07
CA ARG A 15 -93.21 53.53 -42.14
C ARG A 15 -92.74 54.78 -42.87
N SER A 16 -93.06 55.94 -42.31
CA SER A 16 -92.59 57.24 -42.79
C SER A 16 -91.65 57.84 -41.75
N ILE A 17 -90.56 58.46 -42.21
CA ILE A 17 -89.55 59.07 -41.35
C ILE A 17 -89.35 60.52 -41.76
N GLY A 18 -89.50 61.43 -40.82
CA GLY A 18 -89.18 62.84 -41.00
C GLY A 18 -87.68 63.05 -40.91
N ILE A 19 -87.06 63.64 -41.93
CA ILE A 19 -85.65 63.98 -41.89
C ILE A 19 -85.50 65.45 -41.53
N LEU A 20 -84.74 65.71 -40.46
CA LEU A 20 -84.49 67.05 -39.94
C LEU A 20 -83.48 67.89 -40.74
N ASP A 21 -83.06 67.37 -41.90
CA ASP A 21 -82.13 68.01 -42.84
C ASP A 21 -82.87 68.83 -43.91
N GLN A 22 -82.19 69.81 -44.49
CA GLN A 22 -82.79 70.76 -45.42
C GLN A 22 -82.78 70.31 -46.88
N ASN A 23 -81.92 69.39 -47.34
CA ASN A 23 -81.79 69.13 -48.79
C ASN A 23 -81.24 67.77 -49.27
N THR A 24 -80.99 66.76 -48.42
CA THR A 24 -80.45 65.48 -48.91
C THR A 24 -81.55 64.61 -49.57
N LYS A 25 -81.33 64.21 -50.83
CA LYS A 25 -82.20 63.25 -51.54
C LYS A 25 -81.75 61.83 -51.22
N PHE A 26 -82.62 61.10 -50.53
CA PHE A 26 -82.39 59.69 -50.23
C PHE A 26 -82.96 58.80 -51.34
N PRO A 27 -82.29 57.69 -51.68
CA PRO A 27 -82.80 56.72 -52.63
C PRO A 27 -84.04 56.02 -52.05
N GLU A 28 -84.89 55.47 -52.92
CA GLU A 28 -86.06 54.72 -52.47
C GLU A 28 -85.62 53.47 -51.69
N ILE A 29 -85.99 53.41 -50.41
CA ILE A 29 -85.81 52.23 -49.57
C ILE A 29 -87.18 51.56 -49.44
N HIS A 30 -87.27 50.27 -49.77
CA HIS A 30 -88.54 49.54 -49.82
C HIS A 30 -89.31 49.66 -48.48
N ASP A 31 -90.62 49.91 -48.56
CA ASP A 31 -91.55 50.13 -47.43
C ASP A 31 -91.24 51.34 -46.52
N LEU A 32 -90.23 52.15 -46.85
CA LEU A 32 -89.79 53.31 -46.07
C LEU A 32 -89.86 54.59 -46.90
N GLN A 33 -90.66 55.55 -46.44
CA GLN A 33 -90.73 56.87 -47.06
C GLN A 33 -90.02 57.91 -46.20
N PHE A 34 -89.09 58.63 -46.81
CA PHE A 34 -88.44 59.77 -46.21
C PHE A 34 -89.21 61.05 -46.52
N LEU A 35 -89.61 61.77 -45.48
CA LEU A 35 -90.37 63.02 -45.55
C LEU A 35 -89.46 64.18 -45.10
N VAL A 36 -89.57 65.32 -45.77
CA VAL A 36 -88.79 66.50 -45.39
C VAL A 36 -89.43 67.14 -44.16
N ALA A 37 -88.69 67.15 -43.05
CA ALA A 37 -89.16 67.59 -41.75
C ALA A 37 -88.13 68.51 -41.10
N THR A 38 -87.65 69.53 -41.82
CA THR A 38 -86.56 70.42 -41.37
C THR A 38 -86.72 70.89 -39.92
N SER A 39 -85.64 70.87 -39.14
CA SER A 39 -85.68 71.21 -37.72
C SER A 39 -86.32 72.58 -37.45
N GLY A 40 -87.30 72.63 -36.54
CA GLY A 40 -88.05 73.84 -36.18
C GLY A 40 -89.16 74.25 -37.15
N SER A 41 -89.33 73.53 -38.26
CA SER A 41 -90.33 73.85 -39.29
C SER A 41 -91.77 73.49 -38.87
N HIS A 42 -92.75 74.08 -39.56
CA HIS A 42 -94.15 73.73 -39.37
C HIS A 42 -94.41 72.27 -39.79
N GLN A 43 -93.67 71.77 -40.79
CA GLN A 43 -93.70 70.39 -41.24
C GLN A 43 -93.23 69.43 -40.16
N GLN A 44 -92.11 69.72 -39.48
CA GLN A 44 -91.68 68.93 -38.33
C GLN A 44 -92.73 68.95 -37.23
N ARG A 45 -93.24 70.14 -36.86
CA ARG A 45 -94.28 70.27 -35.83
C ARG A 45 -95.54 69.47 -36.17
N ILE A 46 -95.94 69.40 -37.43
CA ILE A 46 -97.09 68.60 -37.88
C ILE A 46 -96.78 67.11 -37.74
N LEU A 47 -95.62 66.67 -38.24
CA LEU A 47 -95.23 65.26 -38.19
C LEU A 47 -95.11 64.76 -36.74
N ASP A 48 -94.51 65.58 -35.86
CA ASP A 48 -94.36 65.26 -34.43
C ASP A 48 -95.69 65.35 -33.67
N ALA A 49 -96.45 66.45 -33.83
CA ALA A 49 -97.69 66.67 -33.09
C ALA A 49 -98.77 65.64 -33.44
N TRP A 50 -98.81 65.21 -34.70
CA TRP A 50 -99.78 64.22 -35.16
C TRP A 50 -99.18 62.80 -35.18
N LYS A 51 -97.93 62.64 -34.75
CA LYS A 51 -97.19 61.37 -34.74
C LYS A 51 -97.25 60.64 -36.10
N LEU A 52 -97.16 61.39 -37.20
CA LEU A 52 -97.28 60.86 -38.56
C LEU A 52 -95.98 60.21 -39.05
N ALA A 53 -94.85 60.68 -38.55
CA ALA A 53 -93.53 60.16 -38.85
C ALA A 53 -92.57 60.54 -37.71
N ASP A 54 -91.65 59.65 -37.34
CA ASP A 54 -90.59 59.97 -36.39
C ASP A 54 -89.62 60.95 -37.05
N CYS A 55 -89.47 62.16 -36.49
CA CYS A 55 -88.49 63.13 -36.98
C CYS A 55 -87.11 62.86 -36.35
N VAL A 56 -86.19 62.31 -37.15
CA VAL A 56 -84.88 61.83 -36.68
C VAL A 56 -83.73 62.71 -37.18
N GLN A 57 -82.63 62.72 -36.43
CA GLN A 57 -81.44 63.47 -36.80
C GLN A 57 -80.70 62.78 -37.96
N PRO A 58 -79.92 63.52 -38.77
CA PRO A 58 -79.12 62.96 -39.86
C PRO A 58 -78.28 61.72 -39.50
N ALA A 59 -77.67 61.70 -38.32
CA ALA A 59 -76.88 60.56 -37.84
C ALA A 59 -77.75 59.31 -37.65
N ASP A 60 -78.93 59.46 -37.04
CA ASP A 60 -79.87 58.35 -36.82
C ASP A 60 -80.40 57.78 -38.14
N VAL A 61 -80.56 58.62 -39.19
CA VAL A 61 -80.91 58.16 -40.54
C VAL A 61 -79.79 57.30 -41.12
N ILE A 62 -78.55 57.77 -41.01
CA ILE A 62 -77.38 57.05 -41.53
C ILE A 62 -77.23 55.70 -40.83
N GLN A 63 -77.26 55.69 -39.50
CA GLN A 63 -77.06 54.48 -38.67
C GLN A 63 -78.22 53.50 -38.79
N GLY A 64 -79.46 53.98 -38.74
CA GLY A 64 -80.64 53.12 -38.70
C GLY A 64 -81.06 52.56 -40.06
N TYR A 65 -80.72 53.25 -41.17
CA TYR A 65 -81.33 52.95 -42.47
C TYR A 65 -80.32 52.92 -43.63
N ILE A 66 -79.36 53.85 -43.71
CA ILE A 66 -78.45 53.93 -44.87
C ILE A 66 -77.33 52.90 -44.79
N ILE A 67 -76.64 52.78 -43.65
CA ILE A 67 -75.58 51.78 -43.45
C ILE A 67 -76.16 50.35 -43.61
N PRO A 68 -77.30 49.98 -42.98
CA PRO A 68 -77.92 48.68 -43.20
C PRO A 68 -78.34 48.44 -44.65
N ALA A 69 -78.83 49.45 -45.37
CA ALA A 69 -79.17 49.32 -46.78
C ALA A 69 -77.93 49.02 -47.64
N TRP A 70 -76.80 49.68 -47.34
CA TRP A 70 -75.54 49.42 -48.04
C TRP A 70 -74.99 48.01 -47.72
N GLN A 71 -75.03 47.59 -46.46
CA GLN A 71 -74.59 46.25 -46.03
C GLN A 71 -75.43 45.12 -46.62
N ASN A 72 -76.73 45.35 -46.81
CA ASN A 72 -77.64 44.37 -47.41
C ASN A 72 -77.62 44.36 -48.95
N GLY A 73 -76.70 45.08 -49.60
CA GLY A 73 -76.52 45.08 -51.05
C GLY A 73 -77.57 45.88 -51.83
N LEU A 74 -78.48 46.61 -51.16
CA LEU A 74 -79.46 47.47 -51.85
C LEU A 74 -78.80 48.62 -52.61
N SER A 75 -77.57 48.97 -52.22
CA SER A 75 -76.77 49.99 -52.89
C SER A 75 -76.41 49.62 -54.33
N ASP A 76 -76.37 48.34 -54.70
CA ASP A 76 -75.99 47.90 -56.06
C ASP A 76 -76.94 48.42 -57.16
N ASN A 77 -78.18 48.73 -56.79
CA ASN A 77 -79.17 49.30 -57.70
C ASN A 77 -79.10 50.84 -57.78
N TRP A 78 -78.22 51.48 -57.02
CA TRP A 78 -78.01 52.92 -57.05
C TRP A 78 -76.97 53.28 -58.11
N GLY A 79 -77.25 54.29 -58.94
CA GLY A 79 -76.27 54.79 -59.91
C GLY A 79 -75.04 55.40 -59.23
N ASP A 80 -73.89 55.40 -59.92
CA ASP A 80 -72.59 55.80 -59.34
C ASP A 80 -72.61 57.19 -58.71
N SER A 81 -73.28 58.16 -59.35
CA SER A 81 -73.44 59.50 -58.79
C SER A 81 -74.28 59.51 -57.49
N CYS A 82 -75.26 58.61 -57.37
CA CYS A 82 -76.05 58.45 -56.15
C CYS A 82 -75.21 57.78 -55.04
N LYS A 83 -74.45 56.73 -55.38
CA LYS A 83 -73.53 56.07 -54.45
C LYS A 83 -72.49 57.04 -53.90
N GLU A 84 -71.85 57.83 -54.77
CA GLU A 84 -70.83 58.81 -54.38
C GLU A 84 -71.42 59.93 -53.49
N ASN A 85 -72.63 60.42 -53.80
CA ASN A 85 -73.31 61.42 -52.98
C ASN A 85 -73.70 60.89 -51.59
N ILE A 86 -74.20 59.65 -51.51
CA ILE A 86 -74.56 59.02 -50.24
C ILE A 86 -73.30 58.68 -49.43
N ALA A 87 -72.23 58.21 -50.08
CA ALA A 87 -70.94 57.98 -49.45
C ALA A 87 -70.34 59.29 -48.88
N ALA A 88 -70.42 60.38 -49.65
CA ALA A 88 -70.03 61.71 -49.19
C ALA A 88 -70.88 62.17 -47.99
N TYR A 89 -72.18 61.90 -48.00
CA TYR A 89 -73.09 62.23 -46.90
C TYR A 89 -72.75 61.42 -45.62
N MET A 90 -72.47 60.13 -45.76
CA MET A 90 -72.06 59.26 -44.64
C MET A 90 -70.71 59.70 -44.06
N LEU A 91 -69.72 59.94 -44.90
CA LEU A 91 -68.37 60.33 -44.46
C LEU A 91 -68.33 61.76 -43.91
N GLY A 92 -69.16 62.68 -44.41
CA GLY A 92 -69.29 64.03 -43.87
C GLY A 92 -69.80 64.06 -42.44
N MET A 93 -70.54 63.04 -42.02
CA MET A 93 -71.05 62.89 -40.65
C MET A 93 -70.29 61.86 -39.82
N PHE A 94 -69.16 61.33 -40.30
CA PHE A 94 -68.44 60.19 -39.71
C PHE A 94 -68.16 60.35 -38.21
N SER A 95 -67.68 61.53 -37.77
CA SER A 95 -67.38 61.80 -36.36
C SER A 95 -68.60 61.81 -35.43
N SER A 96 -69.78 61.99 -36.00
CA SER A 96 -71.07 62.06 -35.29
C SER A 96 -71.78 60.72 -35.22
N LEU A 97 -71.26 59.69 -35.91
CA LEU A 97 -71.82 58.34 -35.88
C LEU A 97 -71.33 57.54 -34.66
N ASP A 98 -72.12 56.57 -34.22
CA ASP A 98 -71.72 55.61 -33.19
C ASP A 98 -70.55 54.71 -33.64
N ARG A 99 -69.87 54.08 -32.68
CA ARG A 99 -68.65 53.29 -32.94
C ARG A 99 -68.91 52.07 -33.83
N ASP A 100 -70.09 51.47 -33.75
CA ASP A 100 -70.42 50.27 -34.53
C ASP A 100 -70.68 50.64 -35.99
N SER A 101 -71.31 51.78 -36.22
CA SER A 101 -71.54 52.39 -37.52
C SER A 101 -70.24 52.92 -38.15
N GLN A 102 -69.37 53.54 -37.37
CA GLN A 102 -68.01 53.89 -37.82
C GLN A 102 -67.21 52.65 -38.22
N ALA A 103 -67.29 51.56 -37.44
CA ALA A 103 -66.65 50.28 -37.75
C ALA A 103 -67.23 49.62 -39.01
N ALA A 104 -68.55 49.70 -39.20
CA ALA A 104 -69.23 49.22 -40.40
C ALA A 104 -68.73 49.93 -41.67
N LEU A 105 -68.58 51.25 -41.64
CA LEU A 105 -68.09 52.05 -42.77
C LEU A 105 -66.66 51.68 -43.19
N ARG A 106 -65.81 51.19 -42.28
CA ARG A 106 -64.45 50.73 -42.60
C ARG A 106 -64.42 49.56 -43.57
N ASN A 107 -65.46 48.73 -43.52
CA ASN A 107 -65.55 47.47 -44.26
C ASN A 107 -66.51 47.56 -45.45
N LEU A 108 -67.02 48.75 -45.78
CA LEU A 108 -67.92 48.95 -46.90
C LEU A 108 -67.17 49.55 -48.11
N PRO A 109 -67.43 49.06 -49.34
CA PRO A 109 -66.86 49.63 -50.55
C PRO A 109 -67.61 50.91 -50.94
N ILE A 110 -67.35 51.98 -50.20
CA ILE A 110 -68.01 53.30 -50.36
C ILE A 110 -67.09 54.33 -51.00
N VAL A 111 -65.80 54.01 -51.16
CA VAL A 111 -64.79 54.96 -51.66
C VAL A 111 -64.62 54.78 -53.16
N PRO A 112 -64.95 55.78 -54.00
CA PRO A 112 -64.69 55.71 -55.43
C PRO A 112 -63.17 55.70 -55.68
N VAL A 113 -62.70 54.81 -56.54
CA VAL A 113 -61.26 54.61 -56.78
C VAL A 113 -60.81 55.18 -58.13
N MET A 114 -59.50 55.27 -58.29
CA MET A 114 -58.81 55.61 -59.52
C MET A 114 -57.53 54.77 -59.60
N ARG A 115 -56.98 54.65 -60.81
CA ARG A 115 -55.67 54.03 -61.02
C ARG A 115 -54.55 54.94 -60.51
N LEU A 116 -53.42 54.36 -60.13
CA LEU A 116 -52.26 55.12 -59.64
C LEU A 116 -51.73 56.11 -60.69
N ASN A 117 -51.93 55.85 -61.99
CA ASN A 117 -51.62 56.77 -63.08
C ASN A 117 -52.56 57.99 -63.20
N GLY A 118 -53.64 58.06 -62.41
CA GLY A 118 -54.61 59.16 -62.39
C GLY A 118 -55.93 58.90 -63.15
N ASP A 119 -56.10 57.75 -63.80
CA ASP A 119 -57.32 57.43 -64.55
C ASP A 119 -58.49 57.09 -63.63
N ALA A 120 -59.61 57.81 -63.76
CA ALA A 120 -60.81 57.58 -62.95
C ALA A 120 -61.53 56.28 -63.36
N THR A 121 -61.93 55.48 -62.36
CA THR A 121 -62.69 54.24 -62.59
C THR A 121 -64.11 54.35 -62.04
N SER A 122 -64.99 53.43 -62.45
CA SER A 122 -66.35 53.29 -61.91
C SER A 122 -66.41 52.36 -60.68
N SER A 123 -65.26 51.89 -60.19
CA SER A 123 -65.16 50.97 -59.07
C SER A 123 -65.18 51.69 -57.73
N PHE A 124 -65.67 50.99 -56.71
CA PHE A 124 -65.63 51.42 -55.32
C PHE A 124 -64.91 50.37 -54.50
N ALA A 125 -64.07 50.80 -53.56
CA ALA A 125 -63.33 49.92 -52.67
C ALA A 125 -63.48 50.35 -51.21
N CYS A 126 -63.13 49.44 -50.31
CA CYS A 126 -63.00 49.75 -48.90
C CYS A 126 -61.81 50.69 -48.70
N ALA A 127 -61.92 51.64 -47.78
CA ALA A 127 -60.81 52.55 -47.48
C ALA A 127 -59.54 51.77 -47.09
N SER A 128 -59.69 50.64 -46.38
CA SER A 128 -58.60 49.77 -45.92
C SER A 128 -57.77 49.10 -47.01
N ASP A 129 -58.31 48.98 -48.22
CA ASP A 129 -57.63 48.39 -49.38
C ASP A 129 -56.87 49.44 -50.22
N LEU A 130 -57.07 50.71 -49.90
CA LEU A 130 -56.51 51.85 -50.65
C LEU A 130 -55.29 52.44 -49.94
N ILE A 131 -54.41 53.02 -50.75
CA ILE A 131 -53.21 53.71 -50.29
C ILE A 131 -53.37 55.24 -50.38
N ASP A 132 -52.74 55.94 -49.44
CA ASP A 132 -52.52 57.38 -49.55
C ASP A 132 -51.44 57.63 -50.61
N SER A 133 -51.84 58.14 -51.77
CA SER A 133 -50.94 58.43 -52.90
C SER A 133 -49.87 59.48 -52.58
N ASP A 134 -50.09 60.31 -51.55
CA ASP A 134 -49.10 61.30 -51.11
C ASP A 134 -47.89 60.62 -50.42
N VAL A 135 -48.03 59.35 -50.03
CA VAL A 135 -46.95 58.54 -49.45
C VAL A 135 -46.19 57.83 -50.58
N THR A 136 -45.12 58.48 -51.05
CA THR A 136 -44.27 57.98 -52.16
C THR A 136 -43.77 56.54 -51.95
N GLU A 137 -43.49 56.15 -50.71
CA GLU A 137 -43.05 54.78 -50.37
C GLU A 137 -44.12 53.72 -50.62
N LEU A 138 -45.41 54.05 -50.46
CA LEU A 138 -46.52 53.14 -50.74
C LEU A 138 -46.80 53.06 -52.24
N ALA A 139 -46.80 54.22 -52.92
CA ALA A 139 -46.99 54.30 -54.37
C ALA A 139 -45.90 53.51 -55.13
N ALA A 140 -44.64 53.58 -54.67
CA ALA A 140 -43.51 52.89 -55.29
C ALA A 140 -43.59 51.35 -55.22
N LEU A 141 -44.45 50.79 -54.37
CA LEU A 141 -44.64 49.33 -54.23
C LEU A 141 -45.72 48.76 -55.16
N CYS A 142 -46.55 49.62 -55.75
CA CYS A 142 -47.66 49.24 -56.62
C CYS A 142 -47.28 49.44 -58.10
N SER A 143 -48.02 48.81 -59.02
CA SER A 143 -47.95 49.14 -60.44
C SER A 143 -48.85 50.33 -60.78
N GLU A 144 -48.53 51.04 -61.86
CA GLU A 144 -49.26 52.24 -62.29
C GLU A 144 -50.72 51.94 -62.71
N ASP A 145 -50.98 50.72 -63.18
CA ASP A 145 -52.30 50.26 -63.62
C ASP A 145 -53.23 49.80 -62.48
N GLU A 146 -52.76 49.79 -61.23
CA GLU A 146 -53.54 49.29 -60.09
C GLU A 146 -54.57 50.32 -59.59
N GLU A 147 -55.80 49.86 -59.35
CA GLU A 147 -56.93 50.65 -58.80
C GLU A 147 -56.84 50.80 -57.28
N VAL A 148 -55.74 51.37 -56.78
CA VAL A 148 -55.38 51.39 -55.35
C VAL A 148 -55.47 52.77 -54.69
N VAL A 149 -55.93 53.80 -55.41
CA VAL A 149 -55.99 55.19 -54.90
C VAL A 149 -57.43 55.70 -54.88
N PRO A 150 -57.89 56.41 -53.84
CA PRO A 150 -59.20 57.07 -53.88
C PRO A 150 -59.23 58.19 -54.93
N ARG A 151 -60.40 58.44 -55.54
CA ARG A 151 -60.56 59.52 -56.53
C ARG A 151 -60.20 60.88 -55.93
N GLU A 152 -59.41 61.68 -56.65
CA GLU A 152 -58.74 62.89 -56.13
C GLU A 152 -59.68 63.88 -55.39
N ASN A 153 -60.81 64.24 -56.00
CA ASN A 153 -61.77 65.16 -55.37
C ASN A 153 -62.41 64.58 -54.10
N PHE A 154 -62.61 63.26 -54.06
CA PHE A 154 -63.19 62.55 -52.93
C PHE A 154 -62.18 62.44 -51.78
N LEU A 155 -60.92 62.10 -52.11
CA LEU A 155 -59.80 62.08 -51.16
C LEU A 155 -59.60 63.45 -50.50
N ARG A 156 -59.60 64.53 -51.29
CA ARG A 156 -59.41 65.89 -50.77
C ARG A 156 -60.48 66.28 -49.75
N ASN A 157 -61.73 65.91 -50.01
CA ASN A 157 -62.86 66.30 -49.17
C ASN A 157 -62.97 65.45 -47.89
N PHE A 158 -62.56 64.17 -47.95
CA PHE A 158 -62.78 63.20 -46.87
C PHE A 158 -61.50 62.55 -46.33
N ASN A 159 -60.32 63.14 -46.58
CA ASN A 159 -59.00 62.57 -46.24
C ASN A 159 -58.91 62.04 -44.79
N VAL A 160 -59.36 62.83 -43.82
CA VAL A 160 -59.34 62.47 -42.39
C VAL A 160 -60.23 61.26 -42.12
N ALA A 161 -61.47 61.28 -42.62
CA ALA A 161 -62.41 60.18 -42.45
C ALA A 161 -61.92 58.89 -43.15
N LEU A 162 -61.29 59.01 -44.32
CA LEU A 162 -60.71 57.86 -45.04
C LEU A 162 -59.54 57.23 -44.28
N LYS A 163 -58.68 58.06 -43.67
CA LYS A 163 -57.61 57.59 -42.77
C LYS A 163 -58.16 56.88 -41.54
N ASP A 164 -59.21 57.44 -40.92
CA ASP A 164 -59.90 56.82 -39.79
C ASP A 164 -60.69 55.55 -40.18
N CYS A 165 -61.06 55.43 -41.46
CA CYS A 165 -61.66 54.23 -42.05
C CYS A 165 -60.63 53.15 -42.43
N GLY A 166 -59.33 53.42 -42.27
CA GLY A 166 -58.28 52.42 -42.41
C GLY A 166 -57.41 52.54 -43.66
N MET A 167 -57.53 53.64 -44.43
CA MET A 167 -56.65 53.90 -45.58
C MET A 167 -55.17 53.83 -45.21
N LYS A 168 -54.39 53.16 -46.05
CA LYS A 168 -52.98 52.86 -45.76
C LYS A 168 -52.13 54.12 -45.90
N THR A 169 -51.53 54.53 -44.78
CA THR A 169 -50.68 55.73 -44.66
C THR A 169 -49.21 55.42 -44.36
N SER A 170 -48.87 54.16 -44.15
CA SER A 170 -47.48 53.68 -44.04
C SER A 170 -47.40 52.21 -44.44
N ILE A 171 -46.20 51.73 -44.75
CA ILE A 171 -45.96 50.31 -44.99
C ILE A 171 -46.13 49.56 -43.66
N ASP A 172 -47.27 48.89 -43.52
CA ASP A 172 -47.58 47.99 -42.42
C ASP A 172 -47.49 46.53 -42.89
N GLU A 173 -47.63 45.61 -41.93
CA GLU A 173 -47.55 44.17 -42.20
C GLU A 173 -48.58 43.68 -43.23
N ALA A 174 -49.78 44.27 -43.26
CA ALA A 174 -50.82 43.90 -44.22
C ALA A 174 -50.41 44.31 -45.65
N VAL A 175 -49.82 45.50 -45.81
CA VAL A 175 -49.24 45.96 -47.07
C VAL A 175 -48.14 45.00 -47.53
N VAL A 176 -47.19 44.65 -46.66
CA VAL A 176 -46.09 43.73 -47.00
C VAL A 176 -46.63 42.37 -47.49
N ARG A 177 -47.54 41.75 -46.74
CA ARG A 177 -48.12 40.45 -47.10
C ARG A 177 -48.86 40.50 -48.42
N HIS A 178 -49.64 41.55 -48.64
CA HIS A 178 -50.40 41.72 -49.86
C HIS A 178 -49.47 41.94 -51.07
N ARG A 179 -48.45 42.81 -50.95
CA ARG A 179 -47.48 43.06 -52.02
C ARG A 179 -46.65 41.83 -52.37
N ILE A 180 -46.22 41.03 -51.38
CA ILE A 180 -45.53 39.76 -51.62
C ILE A 180 -46.41 38.78 -52.43
N LYS A 181 -47.71 38.68 -52.10
CA LYS A 181 -48.65 37.87 -52.89
C LYS A 181 -48.77 38.38 -54.33
N CYS A 182 -48.82 39.70 -54.54
CA CYS A 182 -48.83 40.29 -55.88
C CYS A 182 -47.55 39.95 -56.65
N TYR A 183 -46.38 40.10 -56.04
CA TYR A 183 -45.08 39.78 -56.64
C TYR A 183 -44.94 38.29 -57.00
N ALA A 184 -45.52 37.41 -56.18
CA ALA A 184 -45.50 35.96 -56.42
C ALA A 184 -46.61 35.47 -57.37
N SER A 185 -47.61 36.30 -57.71
CA SER A 185 -48.78 35.90 -58.51
C SER A 185 -48.46 35.56 -59.97
N GLY A 186 -47.32 36.03 -60.50
CA GLY A 186 -46.94 35.88 -61.90
C GLY A 186 -47.62 36.87 -62.85
N ASN A 187 -48.46 37.78 -62.34
CA ASN A 187 -49.21 38.75 -63.14
C ASN A 187 -48.40 39.97 -63.60
N TYR A 188 -47.14 40.09 -63.17
CA TYR A 188 -46.28 41.25 -63.44
C TYR A 188 -44.96 40.82 -64.09
N PRO A 189 -44.34 41.67 -64.95
CA PRO A 189 -43.04 41.40 -65.54
C PRO A 189 -41.95 41.16 -64.48
N LEU A 190 -41.06 40.20 -64.73
CA LEU A 190 -40.00 39.81 -63.79
C LEU A 190 -39.11 41.00 -63.38
N VAL A 191 -38.77 41.88 -64.33
CA VAL A 191 -37.91 43.05 -64.09
C VAL A 191 -38.60 44.03 -63.14
N ASP A 192 -39.90 44.25 -63.35
CA ASP A 192 -40.74 45.12 -62.52
C ASP A 192 -40.88 44.61 -61.09
N VAL A 193 -41.10 43.30 -60.94
CA VAL A 193 -41.15 42.65 -59.63
C VAL A 193 -39.81 42.74 -58.93
N GLN A 194 -38.68 42.57 -59.63
CA GLN A 194 -37.36 42.66 -59.01
C GLN A 194 -37.03 44.05 -58.48
N VAL A 195 -37.42 45.12 -59.19
CA VAL A 195 -37.22 46.49 -58.72
C VAL A 195 -38.06 46.73 -57.47
N ARG A 196 -39.34 46.38 -57.51
CA ARG A 196 -40.29 46.61 -56.40
C ARG A 196 -40.01 45.73 -55.18
N ALA A 197 -39.66 44.46 -55.37
CA ALA A 197 -39.24 43.58 -54.29
C ALA A 197 -37.95 44.07 -53.60
N LYS A 198 -37.00 44.64 -54.35
CA LYS A 198 -35.80 45.28 -53.76
C LYS A 198 -36.15 46.54 -52.96
N LEU A 199 -37.11 47.33 -53.43
CA LEU A 199 -37.60 48.49 -52.69
C LEU A 199 -38.28 48.03 -51.39
N LEU A 200 -39.17 47.04 -51.46
CA LEU A 200 -39.85 46.46 -50.29
C LEU A 200 -38.88 45.95 -49.23
N LEU A 201 -37.83 45.22 -49.65
CA LEU A 201 -36.80 44.69 -48.75
C LEU A 201 -35.95 45.79 -48.08
N ARG A 202 -35.94 47.01 -48.63
CA ARG A 202 -35.21 48.17 -48.08
C ARG A 202 -36.11 49.08 -47.25
N SER A 203 -37.42 49.03 -47.44
CA SER A 203 -38.38 49.86 -46.72
C SER A 203 -38.52 49.44 -45.25
N SER A 204 -38.78 50.41 -44.38
CA SER A 204 -39.14 50.16 -42.99
C SER A 204 -40.63 49.80 -42.86
N CYS A 205 -40.92 48.63 -42.31
CA CYS A 205 -42.29 48.18 -42.06
C CYS A 205 -42.65 48.26 -40.57
N LYS A 206 -43.87 48.72 -40.27
CA LYS A 206 -44.46 48.64 -38.92
C LYS A 206 -45.10 47.27 -38.72
N TRP A 207 -44.33 46.34 -38.16
CA TRP A 207 -44.78 44.99 -37.85
C TRP A 207 -45.69 44.96 -36.62
N GLN A 208 -46.80 44.22 -36.68
CA GLN A 208 -47.75 44.08 -35.57
C GLN A 208 -47.72 42.66 -34.99
N SER A 209 -47.38 41.65 -35.78
CA SER A 209 -47.27 40.25 -35.36
C SER A 209 -45.97 39.92 -34.62
N VAL A 210 -46.02 38.91 -33.76
CA VAL A 210 -44.84 38.29 -33.14
C VAL A 210 -44.05 37.52 -34.21
N LYS A 211 -42.72 37.59 -34.15
CA LYS A 211 -41.73 37.24 -35.20
C LYS A 211 -41.82 35.85 -35.88
N GLU A 212 -42.66 34.92 -35.43
CA GLU A 212 -42.53 33.50 -35.82
C GLU A 212 -43.81 32.80 -36.25
N ALA A 213 -45.00 33.23 -35.82
CA ALA A 213 -46.20 32.40 -35.93
C ALA A 213 -46.97 32.51 -37.26
N ASP A 214 -46.79 33.60 -38.04
CA ASP A 214 -47.67 33.89 -39.18
C ASP A 214 -46.93 34.21 -40.50
N ASP A 215 -45.60 34.02 -40.57
CA ASP A 215 -44.80 34.43 -41.74
C ASP A 215 -44.69 33.38 -42.88
N SER A 216 -45.56 32.37 -42.88
CA SER A 216 -45.55 31.29 -43.89
C SER A 216 -45.64 31.82 -45.33
N GLY A 217 -46.49 32.82 -45.56
CA GLY A 217 -46.62 33.47 -46.87
C GLY A 217 -45.36 34.23 -47.31
N LEU A 218 -44.60 34.79 -46.38
CA LEU A 218 -43.34 35.48 -46.69
C LEU A 218 -42.24 34.49 -47.08
N ARG A 219 -42.23 33.32 -46.43
CA ARG A 219 -41.18 32.31 -46.55
C ARG A 219 -41.36 31.39 -47.75
N CYS A 220 -42.60 31.02 -48.07
CA CYS A 220 -42.91 29.97 -49.05
C CYS A 220 -43.17 30.50 -50.47
N LEU A 221 -43.38 31.81 -50.63
CA LEU A 221 -43.63 32.41 -51.94
C LEU A 221 -42.33 32.78 -52.66
N ALA A 222 -42.27 32.58 -53.97
CA ALA A 222 -41.11 32.91 -54.78
C ALA A 222 -41.14 34.39 -55.20
N TRP A 223 -40.62 35.27 -54.35
CA TRP A 223 -40.60 36.72 -54.60
C TRP A 223 -39.23 37.37 -54.36
N LEU A 224 -38.26 36.64 -53.82
CA LEU A 224 -36.93 37.18 -53.51
C LEU A 224 -36.06 37.25 -54.76
N PRO A 225 -35.54 38.42 -55.14
CA PRO A 225 -34.84 38.61 -56.39
C PRO A 225 -33.37 38.22 -56.28
N VAL A 226 -33.01 37.03 -56.79
CA VAL A 226 -31.62 36.53 -56.78
C VAL A 226 -31.03 36.48 -58.19
N THR A 227 -29.70 36.54 -58.27
CA THR A 227 -28.96 36.38 -59.53
C THR A 227 -28.00 35.20 -59.40
N GLN A 228 -28.22 34.15 -60.18
CA GLN A 228 -27.36 32.96 -60.22
C GLN A 228 -26.78 32.82 -61.63
N ALA A 229 -25.45 32.73 -61.75
CA ALA A 229 -24.75 32.61 -63.04
C ALA A 229 -25.15 33.64 -64.11
N GLY A 230 -25.54 34.86 -63.70
CA GLY A 230 -25.95 35.93 -64.60
C GLY A 230 -27.45 35.98 -64.92
N PHE A 231 -28.23 34.96 -64.56
CA PHE A 231 -29.68 34.92 -64.76
C PHE A 231 -30.44 35.38 -63.52
N ALA A 232 -31.46 36.22 -63.74
CA ALA A 232 -32.28 36.77 -62.67
C ALA A 232 -33.53 35.88 -62.47
N SER A 233 -33.80 35.51 -61.22
CA SER A 233 -34.94 34.65 -60.87
C SER A 233 -35.53 35.04 -59.52
N LEU A 234 -36.80 34.73 -59.30
CA LEU A 234 -37.44 34.83 -57.99
C LEU A 234 -37.34 33.50 -57.26
N LYS A 235 -36.95 33.55 -55.99
CA LYS A 235 -36.84 32.39 -55.11
C LYS A 235 -37.63 32.59 -53.85
N ASP A 236 -38.04 31.49 -53.24
CA ASP A 236 -38.53 31.49 -51.87
C ASP A 236 -37.36 31.59 -50.89
N SER A 237 -37.68 31.80 -49.62
CA SER A 237 -36.67 32.01 -48.57
C SER A 237 -35.80 30.78 -48.29
N SER A 238 -36.28 29.57 -48.56
CA SER A 238 -35.51 28.34 -48.33
C SER A 238 -34.50 28.06 -49.45
N GLN A 239 -34.78 28.57 -50.65
CA GLN A 239 -33.98 28.35 -51.86
C GLN A 239 -32.87 29.39 -52.06
N CYS A 240 -32.71 30.36 -51.17
CA CYS A 240 -31.65 31.35 -51.25
C CYS A 240 -31.24 31.84 -49.86
N ARG A 241 -30.10 32.54 -49.78
CA ARG A 241 -29.61 33.16 -48.53
C ARG A 241 -29.13 34.57 -48.75
N GLY A 242 -28.97 35.31 -47.65
CA GLY A 242 -28.46 36.67 -47.65
C GLY A 242 -26.98 36.74 -48.05
N PHE A 243 -26.53 37.94 -48.41
CA PHE A 243 -25.13 38.20 -48.78
C PHE A 243 -24.12 37.82 -47.68
N ARG A 244 -24.52 37.92 -46.41
CA ARG A 244 -23.69 37.57 -45.24
C ARG A 244 -23.28 36.09 -45.23
N ASP A 245 -24.15 35.20 -45.70
CA ASP A 245 -23.92 33.75 -45.70
C ASP A 245 -23.15 33.26 -46.95
N ARG A 246 -22.64 34.16 -47.79
CA ARG A 246 -21.96 33.80 -49.05
C ARG A 246 -20.83 32.80 -48.86
N SER A 247 -20.02 32.93 -47.81
CA SER A 247 -18.93 32.00 -47.53
C SER A 247 -19.42 30.65 -46.98
N LEU A 248 -20.62 30.61 -46.39
CA LEU A 248 -21.23 29.44 -45.75
C LEU A 248 -22.04 28.58 -46.71
N VAL A 249 -22.66 29.18 -47.73
CA VAL A 249 -23.53 28.45 -48.67
C VAL A 249 -23.37 28.84 -50.13
N GLY A 250 -22.51 29.81 -50.47
CA GLY A 250 -22.55 30.45 -51.80
C GLY A 250 -22.20 29.57 -52.99
N SER A 251 -21.67 28.35 -52.80
CA SER A 251 -21.55 27.36 -53.88
C SER A 251 -22.78 26.44 -54.00
N GLN A 252 -23.62 26.39 -52.96
CA GLN A 252 -24.76 25.49 -52.82
C GLN A 252 -26.10 26.21 -53.00
N LEU A 253 -26.22 27.47 -52.55
CA LEU A 253 -27.44 28.27 -52.61
C LEU A 253 -27.22 29.63 -53.31
N PRO A 254 -28.18 30.09 -54.12
CA PRO A 254 -28.23 31.46 -54.64
C PRO A 254 -28.16 32.52 -53.53
N ILE A 255 -27.44 33.61 -53.79
CA ILE A 255 -27.25 34.71 -52.84
C ILE A 255 -28.06 35.94 -53.25
N LEU A 256 -28.91 36.42 -52.34
CA LEU A 256 -29.56 37.71 -52.43
C LEU A 256 -28.52 38.81 -52.20
N LYS A 257 -28.20 39.57 -53.26
CA LYS A 257 -27.23 40.67 -53.20
C LYS A 257 -27.76 41.93 -52.52
N THR A 258 -29.08 42.05 -52.38
CA THR A 258 -29.71 43.20 -51.74
C THR A 258 -29.46 43.14 -50.23
N PRO A 259 -28.89 44.19 -49.61
CA PRO A 259 -28.76 44.24 -48.17
C PRO A 259 -30.14 44.39 -47.55
N ILE A 260 -30.40 43.60 -46.50
CA ILE A 260 -31.66 43.59 -45.76
C ILE A 260 -31.37 43.77 -44.28
N SER A 261 -32.36 44.22 -43.50
CA SER A 261 -32.23 44.39 -42.05
C SER A 261 -32.30 43.05 -41.31
N GLU A 262 -31.83 43.01 -40.06
CA GLU A 262 -31.92 41.82 -39.20
C GLU A 262 -33.38 41.38 -38.96
N GLU A 263 -34.32 42.33 -38.96
CA GLU A 263 -35.75 42.03 -38.88
C GLU A 263 -36.20 41.21 -40.11
N TRP A 264 -35.74 41.59 -41.32
CA TRP A 264 -36.01 40.81 -42.54
C TRP A 264 -35.31 39.43 -42.52
N GLU A 265 -34.06 39.34 -42.04
CA GLU A 265 -33.36 38.05 -41.89
C GLU A 265 -34.13 37.10 -40.95
N SER A 266 -34.69 37.62 -39.85
CA SER A 266 -35.53 36.87 -38.92
C SER A 266 -36.84 36.41 -39.57
N ARG A 267 -37.55 37.32 -40.25
CA ARG A 267 -38.86 37.03 -40.86
C ARG A 267 -38.76 36.04 -42.02
N LEU A 268 -37.69 36.10 -42.81
CA LEU A 268 -37.36 35.13 -43.86
C LEU A 268 -36.89 33.77 -43.31
N GLY A 269 -36.71 33.63 -41.98
CA GLY A 269 -36.23 32.40 -41.37
C GLY A 269 -34.75 32.12 -41.61
N TRP A 270 -33.98 33.14 -42.01
CA TRP A 270 -32.55 33.00 -42.27
C TRP A 270 -31.70 32.94 -41.00
N ASN A 271 -32.27 33.31 -39.85
CA ASN A 271 -31.66 33.07 -38.54
C ASN A 271 -31.68 31.58 -38.13
N ALA A 272 -32.48 30.74 -38.81
CA ALA A 272 -32.48 29.30 -38.54
C ALA A 272 -31.18 28.66 -39.02
N THR A 273 -30.75 27.63 -38.28
CA THR A 273 -29.53 26.88 -38.57
C THR A 273 -29.54 26.34 -40.00
N ILE A 274 -28.44 26.55 -40.72
CA ILE A 274 -28.26 26.01 -42.07
C ILE A 274 -28.21 24.47 -41.99
N ALA A 275 -28.85 23.80 -42.95
CA ALA A 275 -28.86 22.34 -43.02
C ALA A 275 -27.43 21.77 -43.09
N THR A 276 -27.14 20.75 -42.28
CA THR A 276 -25.83 20.11 -42.15
C THR A 276 -25.30 19.57 -43.48
N SER A 277 -26.17 19.06 -44.35
CA SER A 277 -25.84 18.62 -45.71
C SER A 277 -25.28 19.73 -46.61
N ILE A 278 -25.81 20.95 -46.51
CA ILE A 278 -25.36 22.12 -47.27
C ILE A 278 -23.99 22.59 -46.75
N LEU A 279 -23.82 22.61 -45.43
CA LEU A 279 -22.55 22.97 -44.80
C LEU A 279 -21.44 21.98 -45.19
N MET A 280 -21.72 20.68 -45.19
CA MET A 280 -20.75 19.64 -45.59
C MET A 280 -20.39 19.72 -47.07
N ALA A 281 -21.36 19.94 -47.96
CA ALA A 281 -21.11 20.13 -49.38
C ALA A 281 -20.27 21.40 -49.66
N GLN A 282 -20.58 22.49 -48.95
CA GLN A 282 -19.79 23.72 -49.02
C GLN A 282 -18.36 23.50 -48.50
N LEU A 283 -18.18 22.77 -47.39
CA LEU A 283 -16.88 22.45 -46.81
C LEU A 283 -16.02 21.62 -47.78
N GLN A 284 -16.60 20.58 -48.37
CA GLN A 284 -15.95 19.75 -49.39
C GLN A 284 -15.56 20.57 -50.63
N HIS A 285 -16.45 21.47 -51.09
CA HIS A 285 -16.13 22.40 -52.17
C HIS A 285 -14.95 23.31 -51.79
N GLY A 286 -14.96 23.87 -50.58
CA GLY A 286 -13.86 24.69 -50.05
C GLY A 286 -12.52 23.95 -50.04
N ILE A 287 -12.50 22.69 -49.61
CA ILE A 287 -11.31 21.83 -49.64
C ILE A 287 -10.84 21.59 -51.08
N SER A 288 -11.77 21.27 -52.00
CA SER A 288 -11.45 20.99 -53.41
C SER A 288 -10.84 22.19 -54.15
N GLN A 289 -11.26 23.40 -53.78
CA GLN A 289 -10.78 24.66 -54.36
C GLN A 289 -9.59 25.25 -53.58
N ASN A 290 -9.08 24.53 -52.58
CA ASN A 290 -8.08 25.00 -51.62
C ASN A 290 -8.43 26.37 -50.98
N SER A 291 -9.73 26.65 -50.78
CA SER A 291 -10.25 27.94 -50.33
C SER A 291 -10.40 27.98 -48.82
N ARG A 292 -9.37 28.52 -48.16
CA ARG A 292 -9.34 28.69 -46.72
C ARG A 292 -10.49 29.52 -46.16
N MET A 293 -10.89 30.59 -46.86
CA MET A 293 -11.99 31.45 -46.41
C MET A 293 -13.31 30.70 -46.25
N VAL A 294 -13.57 29.71 -47.12
CA VAL A 294 -14.79 28.89 -47.07
C VAL A 294 -14.70 27.87 -45.93
N VAL A 295 -13.57 27.17 -45.83
CA VAL A 295 -13.36 26.15 -44.79
C VAL A 295 -13.41 26.77 -43.40
N ASP A 296 -12.72 27.89 -43.17
CA ASP A 296 -12.71 28.59 -41.88
C ASP A 296 -14.11 29.12 -41.53
N ALA A 297 -14.85 29.67 -42.51
CA ALA A 297 -16.20 30.16 -42.27
C ALA A 297 -17.17 29.05 -41.87
N VAL A 298 -17.15 27.90 -42.56
CA VAL A 298 -18.02 26.76 -42.26
C VAL A 298 -17.67 26.15 -40.89
N LEU A 299 -16.39 25.94 -40.58
CA LEU A 299 -15.95 25.43 -39.29
C LEU A 299 -16.34 26.39 -38.14
N SER A 300 -16.16 27.69 -38.32
CA SER A 300 -16.56 28.69 -37.32
C SER A 300 -18.08 28.70 -37.10
N TYR A 301 -18.87 28.47 -38.14
CA TYR A 301 -20.33 28.39 -38.05
C TYR A 301 -20.78 27.14 -37.26
N ILE A 302 -20.15 25.98 -37.52
CA ILE A 302 -20.41 24.72 -36.82
C ILE A 302 -20.13 24.87 -35.31
N ASP A 303 -19.02 25.52 -34.93
CA ASP A 303 -18.69 25.79 -33.53
C ASP A 303 -19.69 26.76 -32.88
N ALA A 304 -19.98 27.89 -33.54
CA ALA A 304 -20.91 28.90 -33.02
C ALA A 304 -22.33 28.37 -32.79
N HIS A 305 -22.79 27.40 -33.59
CA HIS A 305 -24.13 26.83 -33.52
C HIS A 305 -24.17 25.44 -32.84
N ARG A 306 -23.04 24.98 -32.27
CA ARG A 306 -22.91 23.70 -31.56
C ARG A 306 -23.33 22.47 -32.39
N LEU A 307 -23.06 22.50 -33.69
CA LEU A 307 -23.40 21.40 -34.63
C LEU A 307 -22.32 20.31 -34.69
N LEU A 308 -21.29 20.42 -33.85
CA LEU A 308 -20.14 19.52 -33.90
C LEU A 308 -20.50 18.09 -33.54
N ASP A 309 -21.37 17.86 -32.56
CA ASP A 309 -21.72 16.50 -32.13
C ASP A 309 -22.40 15.70 -33.25
N GLU A 310 -23.17 16.38 -34.11
CA GLU A 310 -23.81 15.77 -35.29
C GLU A 310 -22.80 15.49 -36.41
N LEU A 311 -21.88 16.43 -36.69
CA LEU A 311 -20.95 16.37 -37.83
C LEU A 311 -19.57 15.76 -37.52
N ALA A 312 -19.26 15.51 -36.25
CA ALA A 312 -17.95 15.02 -35.81
C ALA A 312 -17.47 13.74 -36.51
N PRO A 313 -18.31 12.72 -36.79
CA PRO A 313 -17.85 11.50 -37.45
C PRO A 313 -17.28 11.76 -38.85
N GLU A 314 -17.95 12.63 -39.63
CA GLU A 314 -17.55 12.97 -40.99
C GLU A 314 -16.38 13.95 -41.00
N LEU A 315 -16.35 14.91 -40.08
CA LEU A 315 -15.26 15.89 -39.99
C LEU A 315 -13.93 15.27 -39.54
N LYS A 316 -13.95 14.20 -38.74
CA LYS A 316 -12.75 13.50 -38.26
C LYS A 316 -11.95 12.80 -39.37
N ILE A 317 -12.62 12.39 -40.43
CA ILE A 317 -12.01 11.69 -41.58
C ILE A 317 -11.80 12.62 -42.79
N LEU A 318 -12.35 13.83 -42.76
CA LEU A 318 -12.22 14.78 -43.84
C LEU A 318 -10.92 15.59 -43.70
N ARG A 319 -10.23 15.84 -44.81
CA ARG A 319 -9.07 16.73 -44.86
C ARG A 319 -9.51 18.19 -44.75
N CYS A 320 -9.97 18.59 -43.57
CA CYS A 320 -10.55 19.91 -43.31
C CYS A 320 -9.63 20.84 -42.49
N VAL A 321 -8.51 20.35 -41.98
CA VAL A 321 -7.59 21.14 -41.15
C VAL A 321 -6.50 21.76 -42.01
N ALA A 322 -6.49 23.08 -42.10
CA ALA A 322 -5.45 23.81 -42.83
C ALA A 322 -4.13 23.84 -42.03
N VAL A 323 -3.06 23.38 -42.67
CA VAL A 323 -1.71 23.35 -42.07
C VAL A 323 -0.81 24.42 -42.66
N SER A 324 0.34 24.67 -42.01
CA SER A 324 1.28 25.75 -42.39
C SER A 324 1.79 25.65 -43.83
N SER A 325 1.79 24.46 -44.43
CA SER A 325 2.14 24.22 -45.84
C SER A 325 1.08 24.68 -46.85
N GLY A 326 -0.08 25.17 -46.41
CA GLY A 326 -1.17 25.62 -47.28
C GLY A 326 -2.03 24.48 -47.84
N LEU A 327 -1.84 23.26 -47.35
CA LEU A 327 -2.67 22.08 -47.65
C LEU A 327 -3.66 21.81 -46.52
N PHE A 328 -4.67 21.00 -46.83
CA PHE A 328 -5.56 20.45 -45.81
C PHE A 328 -5.19 19.00 -45.48
N VAL A 329 -5.20 18.66 -44.20
CA VAL A 329 -4.98 17.30 -43.68
C VAL A 329 -6.14 16.88 -42.78
N GLU A 330 -6.22 15.58 -42.52
CA GLU A 330 -7.16 15.04 -41.53
C GLU A 330 -6.78 15.54 -40.12
N PRO A 331 -7.78 15.80 -39.25
CA PRO A 331 -7.52 16.23 -37.88
C PRO A 331 -6.51 15.38 -37.10
N ALA A 332 -6.56 14.05 -37.23
CA ALA A 332 -5.66 13.13 -36.53
C ALA A 332 -4.17 13.27 -36.91
N HIS A 333 -3.91 13.85 -38.09
CA HIS A 333 -2.57 14.05 -38.66
C HIS A 333 -2.04 15.48 -38.47
N ALA A 334 -2.82 16.36 -37.82
CA ALA A 334 -2.42 17.73 -37.54
C ALA A 334 -2.02 17.91 -36.07
N PHE A 335 -1.04 18.79 -35.83
CA PHE A 335 -0.54 19.11 -34.49
C PHE A 335 -0.70 20.59 -34.14
N CYS A 336 -0.87 20.85 -32.85
CA CYS A 336 -0.99 22.21 -32.30
C CYS A 336 0.25 23.08 -32.64
N PRO A 337 0.05 24.30 -33.19
CA PRO A 337 1.14 25.23 -33.47
C PRO A 337 1.61 25.87 -32.16
N SER A 338 2.80 25.48 -31.68
CA SER A 338 3.36 26.10 -30.48
C SER A 338 4.01 27.46 -30.78
N GLN A 339 3.87 28.44 -29.87
CA GLN A 339 4.58 29.73 -29.91
C GLN A 339 6.09 29.58 -29.69
N ASN A 340 6.52 28.49 -29.06
CA ASN A 340 7.93 28.12 -28.95
C ASN A 340 8.26 27.16 -30.09
N LEU A 341 9.16 27.54 -31.01
CA LEU A 341 9.62 26.67 -32.11
C LEU A 341 10.10 25.29 -31.64
N ARG A 342 10.49 25.14 -30.37
CA ARG A 342 10.94 23.89 -29.74
C ARG A 342 9.82 22.96 -29.24
N ARG A 343 8.55 23.37 -29.28
CA ARG A 343 7.40 22.60 -28.74
C ARG A 343 6.44 22.06 -29.81
N GLY A 344 6.48 22.56 -31.04
CA GLY A 344 5.70 22.04 -32.18
C GLY A 344 6.49 21.08 -33.06
N CYS A 345 5.84 20.47 -34.06
CA CYS A 345 6.49 19.56 -35.02
C CYS A 345 7.16 20.28 -36.20
N TYR A 346 7.43 21.59 -36.09
CA TYR A 346 7.97 22.42 -37.18
C TYR A 346 9.28 21.89 -37.76
N LEU A 347 10.09 21.25 -36.92
CA LEU A 347 11.38 20.65 -37.33
C LEU A 347 11.22 19.30 -38.04
N LEU A 348 9.99 18.78 -38.16
CA LEU A 348 9.65 17.53 -38.86
C LEU A 348 8.73 17.78 -40.07
N GLU A 349 8.51 19.04 -40.48
CA GLU A 349 7.84 19.34 -41.75
C GLU A 349 8.73 18.93 -42.94
N PRO A 350 8.19 18.30 -44.01
CA PRO A 350 6.76 18.13 -44.33
C PRO A 350 6.11 16.84 -43.79
N TYR A 351 6.84 16.01 -43.02
CA TYR A 351 6.37 14.69 -42.60
C TYR A 351 5.31 14.72 -41.50
N LEU A 352 5.38 15.72 -40.61
CA LEU A 352 4.33 16.03 -39.63
C LEU A 352 3.89 17.49 -39.80
N ALA A 353 2.59 17.72 -39.88
CA ALA A 353 2.05 19.01 -40.25
C ALA A 353 1.46 19.76 -39.03
N ASN A 354 1.88 21.01 -38.84
CA ASN A 354 1.31 21.88 -37.80
C ASN A 354 0.11 22.66 -38.36
N VAL A 355 -0.95 22.81 -37.57
CA VAL A 355 -2.10 23.65 -37.95
C VAL A 355 -1.60 25.08 -38.17
N HIS A 356 -2.12 25.74 -39.21
CA HIS A 356 -1.76 27.12 -39.48
C HIS A 356 -2.15 28.02 -38.28
N SER A 357 -1.22 28.86 -37.82
CA SER A 357 -1.34 29.65 -36.58
C SER A 357 -2.63 30.47 -36.46
N SER A 358 -3.04 31.13 -37.55
CA SER A 358 -4.30 31.89 -37.56
C SER A 358 -5.56 31.02 -37.55
N VAL A 359 -5.55 29.77 -38.05
CA VAL A 359 -6.72 28.88 -37.93
C VAL A 359 -6.86 28.41 -36.48
N TRP A 360 -5.75 28.04 -35.85
CA TRP A 360 -5.71 27.62 -34.46
C TRP A 360 -6.27 28.69 -33.51
N ARG A 361 -5.89 29.96 -33.71
CA ARG A 361 -6.33 31.08 -32.86
C ARG A 361 -7.86 31.23 -32.77
N TYR A 362 -8.57 30.97 -33.86
CA TYR A 362 -10.02 31.17 -33.91
C TYR A 362 -10.83 29.88 -33.67
N ASN A 363 -10.22 28.69 -33.84
CA ASN A 363 -10.93 27.40 -33.81
C ASN A 363 -10.32 26.38 -32.83
N GLU A 364 -9.53 26.81 -31.84
CA GLU A 364 -8.81 25.90 -30.93
C GLU A 364 -9.73 24.82 -30.30
N LYS A 365 -10.88 25.23 -29.75
CA LYS A 365 -11.81 24.31 -29.06
C LYS A 365 -12.35 23.24 -30.01
N LEU A 366 -12.81 23.67 -31.18
CA LEU A 366 -13.32 22.82 -32.25
C LEU A 366 -12.24 21.83 -32.74
N LEU A 367 -11.03 22.31 -33.02
CA LEU A 367 -9.96 21.48 -33.56
C LEU A 367 -9.50 20.40 -32.56
N ARG A 368 -9.47 20.72 -31.26
CA ARG A 368 -9.21 19.73 -30.20
C ARG A 368 -10.28 18.64 -30.17
N GLN A 369 -11.55 19.01 -30.32
CA GLN A 369 -12.67 18.05 -30.36
C GLN A 369 -12.68 17.18 -31.64
N LEU A 370 -12.15 17.70 -32.74
CA LEU A 370 -11.95 16.95 -33.99
C LEU A 370 -10.75 16.00 -33.97
N GLY A 371 -9.89 16.04 -32.93
CA GLY A 371 -8.78 15.11 -32.78
C GLY A 371 -7.41 15.65 -33.20
N VAL A 372 -7.26 16.98 -33.33
CA VAL A 372 -5.94 17.61 -33.45
C VAL A 372 -5.17 17.43 -32.14
N ARG A 373 -4.00 16.81 -32.20
CA ARG A 373 -3.20 16.43 -31.02
C ARG A 373 -2.20 17.52 -30.65
N ASP A 374 -1.85 17.60 -29.36
CA ASP A 374 -0.85 18.56 -28.87
C ASP A 374 0.60 18.14 -29.18
N LYS A 375 0.86 16.83 -29.26
CA LYS A 375 2.18 16.25 -29.47
C LYS A 375 2.09 14.99 -30.33
N PRO A 376 3.16 14.63 -31.07
CA PRO A 376 3.23 13.36 -31.78
C PRO A 376 3.33 12.20 -30.79
N GLU A 377 2.77 11.04 -31.15
CA GLU A 377 2.88 9.79 -30.41
C GLU A 377 3.91 8.86 -31.07
N PRO A 378 4.34 7.77 -30.39
CA PRO A 378 5.32 6.84 -30.94
C PRO A 378 5.00 6.30 -32.35
N ALA A 379 3.73 6.03 -32.64
CA ALA A 379 3.29 5.57 -33.96
C ALA A 379 3.55 6.60 -35.08
N ASP A 380 3.38 7.90 -34.79
CA ASP A 380 3.68 8.96 -35.76
C ASP A 380 5.17 9.02 -36.07
N LEU A 381 6.01 8.87 -35.04
CA LEU A 381 7.47 8.88 -35.18
C LEU A 381 7.96 7.68 -35.98
N LEU A 382 7.42 6.49 -35.73
CA LEU A 382 7.74 5.28 -36.49
C LEU A 382 7.36 5.44 -37.97
N ARG A 383 6.17 6.00 -38.27
CA ARG A 383 5.75 6.29 -39.65
C ARG A 383 6.70 7.26 -40.36
N VAL A 384 7.13 8.34 -39.69
CA VAL A 384 8.10 9.27 -40.27
C VAL A 384 9.43 8.58 -40.52
N GLN A 385 9.87 7.71 -39.61
CA GLN A 385 11.08 6.93 -39.78
C GLN A 385 10.99 5.93 -40.94
N GLU A 386 9.84 5.29 -41.17
CA GLU A 386 9.63 4.43 -42.35
C GLU A 386 9.79 5.23 -43.65
N ILE A 387 9.24 6.44 -43.71
CA ILE A 387 9.37 7.32 -44.88
C ILE A 387 10.84 7.71 -45.11
N LEU A 388 11.57 8.07 -44.04
CA LEU A 388 13.00 8.37 -44.13
C LEU A 388 13.83 7.13 -44.48
N GLY A 389 13.49 5.98 -43.90
CA GLY A 389 14.17 4.69 -44.06
C GLY A 389 13.94 4.02 -45.41
N ALA A 390 12.97 4.50 -46.21
CA ALA A 390 12.84 4.11 -47.62
C ALA A 390 14.06 4.52 -48.46
N LYS A 391 14.85 5.49 -47.98
CA LYS A 391 16.15 5.86 -48.55
C LYS A 391 17.25 5.00 -47.89
N ASP A 392 18.02 4.26 -48.69
CA ASP A 392 19.10 3.39 -48.18
C ASP A 392 20.23 4.20 -47.48
N LYS A 393 20.44 5.46 -47.88
CA LYS A 393 21.34 6.40 -47.20
C LYS A 393 20.69 7.79 -47.15
N LEU A 394 20.65 8.40 -45.98
CA LEU A 394 20.10 9.74 -45.78
C LEU A 394 21.06 10.84 -46.27
N GLU A 395 20.52 11.84 -46.97
CA GLU A 395 21.25 13.06 -47.32
C GLU A 395 21.36 14.01 -46.11
N GLU A 396 22.23 15.03 -46.16
CA GLU A 396 22.45 15.94 -45.03
C GLU A 396 21.17 16.61 -44.49
N ARG A 397 20.20 16.90 -45.37
CA ARG A 397 18.90 17.46 -44.96
C ARG A 397 18.05 16.42 -44.24
N ASP A 398 18.01 15.19 -44.74
CA ASP A 398 17.29 14.06 -44.13
C ASP A 398 17.88 13.66 -42.77
N VAL A 399 19.19 13.78 -42.62
CA VAL A 399 19.89 13.57 -41.33
C VAL A 399 19.38 14.56 -40.27
N GLY A 400 19.14 15.82 -40.63
CA GLY A 400 18.56 16.80 -39.71
C GLY A 400 17.18 16.38 -39.20
N PHE A 401 16.30 15.93 -40.09
CA PHE A 401 14.97 15.42 -39.74
C PHE A 401 15.05 14.15 -38.88
N ALA A 402 15.96 13.23 -39.21
CA ALA A 402 16.17 12.01 -38.44
C ALA A 402 16.68 12.27 -37.02
N VAL A 403 17.59 13.25 -36.83
CA VAL A 403 18.05 13.66 -35.50
C VAL A 403 16.90 14.26 -34.68
N GLU A 404 16.10 15.14 -35.28
CA GLU A 404 14.95 15.73 -34.58
C GLU A 404 13.89 14.69 -34.22
N LEU A 405 13.65 13.71 -35.09
CA LEU A 405 12.79 12.57 -34.80
C LEU A 405 13.27 11.80 -33.57
N LEU A 406 14.58 11.51 -33.49
CA LEU A 406 15.18 10.84 -32.33
C LEU A 406 15.08 11.69 -31.05
N ASN A 407 15.24 13.01 -31.15
CA ASN A 407 15.04 13.92 -30.01
C ASN A 407 13.61 13.89 -29.47
N PHE A 408 12.60 13.73 -30.35
CA PHE A 408 11.22 13.51 -29.94
C PHE A 408 11.03 12.12 -29.33
N ALA A 409 11.59 11.08 -29.96
CA ALA A 409 11.51 9.71 -29.48
C ALA A 409 12.10 9.54 -28.07
N ALA A 410 13.19 10.24 -27.74
CA ALA A 410 13.83 10.21 -26.43
C ALA A 410 12.94 10.64 -25.25
N LYS A 411 11.77 11.25 -25.52
CA LYS A 411 10.79 11.65 -24.50
C LYS A 411 9.81 10.53 -24.13
N PHE A 412 9.81 9.43 -24.88
CA PHE A 412 8.92 8.29 -24.68
C PHE A 412 9.66 7.09 -24.09
N SER A 413 8.92 6.16 -23.47
CA SER A 413 9.51 4.94 -22.93
C SER A 413 9.93 3.99 -24.06
N ARG A 414 11.02 3.25 -23.86
CA ARG A 414 11.56 2.31 -24.87
C ARG A 414 10.53 1.27 -25.33
N ASN A 415 9.68 0.78 -24.43
CA ASN A 415 8.61 -0.18 -24.75
C ASN A 415 7.58 0.37 -25.74
N SER A 416 7.35 1.68 -25.73
CA SER A 416 6.41 2.33 -26.66
C SER A 416 7.01 2.58 -28.05
N LEU A 417 8.33 2.38 -28.20
CA LEU A 417 9.12 2.64 -29.41
C LEU A 417 9.64 1.35 -30.07
N LEU A 418 8.96 0.22 -29.86
CA LEU A 418 9.32 -1.05 -30.50
C LEU A 418 9.39 -0.88 -32.03
N GLY A 419 10.51 -1.26 -32.63
CA GLY A 419 10.78 -1.09 -34.06
C GLY A 419 11.50 0.21 -34.45
N LEU A 420 11.74 1.13 -33.50
CA LEU A 420 12.52 2.34 -33.75
C LEU A 420 13.99 2.01 -34.02
N LYS A 421 14.51 2.51 -35.13
CA LYS A 421 15.91 2.44 -35.55
C LYS A 421 16.66 3.73 -35.22
N ILE A 422 17.96 3.64 -34.99
CA ILE A 422 18.83 4.77 -34.68
C ILE A 422 19.71 5.09 -35.87
N LEU A 423 19.91 6.39 -36.11
CA LEU A 423 20.76 6.86 -37.19
C LEU A 423 22.25 6.63 -36.86
N GLY A 424 22.93 5.86 -37.71
CA GLY A 424 24.36 5.62 -37.61
C GLY A 424 25.23 6.65 -38.35
N ALA A 425 26.52 6.66 -38.04
CA ALA A 425 27.53 7.54 -38.64
C ALA A 425 27.63 7.38 -40.17
N SER A 426 27.23 6.22 -40.71
CA SER A 426 27.13 5.97 -42.16
C SER A 426 25.94 6.65 -42.85
N GLY A 427 25.04 7.28 -42.08
CA GLY A 427 23.79 7.87 -42.58
C GLY A 427 22.69 6.84 -42.81
N ARG A 428 22.80 5.64 -42.20
CA ARG A 428 21.82 4.54 -42.28
C ARG A 428 21.18 4.27 -40.92
N PHE A 429 19.93 3.81 -40.94
CA PHE A 429 19.21 3.39 -39.74
C PHE A 429 19.61 1.96 -39.33
N HIS A 430 19.99 1.77 -38.07
CA HIS A 430 20.31 0.47 -37.46
C HIS A 430 19.36 0.20 -36.30
N ASN A 431 19.13 -1.07 -35.94
CA ASN A 431 18.35 -1.34 -34.73
C ASN A 431 19.06 -0.75 -33.51
N ILE A 432 18.30 -0.35 -32.50
CA ILE A 432 18.85 0.23 -31.26
C ILE A 432 19.81 -0.73 -30.53
N GLU A 433 19.69 -2.04 -30.77
CA GLU A 433 20.51 -3.09 -30.18
C GLU A 433 21.87 -3.25 -30.89
N ASP A 434 21.96 -2.83 -32.15
CA ASP A 434 23.11 -3.05 -33.03
C ASP A 434 24.03 -1.81 -33.13
N ILE A 435 23.78 -0.79 -32.31
CA ILE A 435 24.41 0.53 -32.42
C ILE A 435 24.82 1.10 -31.05
N CYS A 436 25.97 1.77 -31.00
CA CYS A 436 26.51 2.36 -29.77
C CYS A 436 26.90 3.83 -29.95
N TYR A 437 26.93 4.58 -28.84
CA TYR A 437 27.44 5.94 -28.81
C TYR A 437 28.94 5.96 -28.57
N ASN A 438 29.67 6.74 -29.38
CA ASN A 438 31.10 6.90 -29.22
C ASN A 438 31.40 7.97 -28.14
N ASP A 439 31.68 7.51 -26.93
CA ASP A 439 32.03 8.34 -25.77
C ASP A 439 33.54 8.60 -25.61
N SER A 440 34.40 8.01 -26.45
CA SER A 440 35.84 8.20 -26.34
C SER A 440 36.50 8.40 -27.70
N ALA A 441 37.11 9.57 -27.89
CA ALA A 441 37.85 9.93 -29.09
C ALA A 441 39.10 9.05 -29.31
N ALA A 442 39.63 8.39 -28.27
CA ALA A 442 40.83 7.56 -28.33
C ALA A 442 40.55 6.09 -28.73
N LEU A 443 39.29 5.65 -28.69
CA LEU A 443 38.89 4.29 -29.02
C LEU A 443 38.58 4.18 -30.53
N HIS A 444 39.61 4.03 -31.36
CA HIS A 444 39.40 3.59 -32.75
C HIS A 444 38.91 2.14 -32.76
N SER A 445 37.71 1.93 -33.28
CA SER A 445 37.06 0.61 -33.34
C SER A 445 37.90 -0.36 -34.19
N ARG A 446 38.50 -1.37 -33.55
CA ARG A 446 39.10 -2.53 -34.25
C ARG A 446 38.06 -3.55 -34.72
N HIS A 447 36.79 -3.37 -34.34
CA HIS A 447 35.65 -4.18 -34.78
C HIS A 447 34.60 -3.30 -35.46
N ASN A 448 33.87 -3.85 -36.44
CA ASN A 448 32.80 -3.20 -37.21
C ASN A 448 31.55 -2.87 -36.35
N SER A 449 31.70 -2.13 -35.24
CA SER A 449 30.58 -1.69 -34.42
C SER A 449 29.90 -0.49 -35.08
N ASN A 450 28.58 -0.54 -35.27
CA ASN A 450 27.85 0.61 -35.81
C ASN A 450 27.82 1.72 -34.76
N LEU A 451 28.33 2.90 -35.11
CA LEU A 451 28.32 4.07 -34.22
C LEU A 451 27.14 4.98 -34.55
N THR A 452 26.54 5.59 -33.53
CA THR A 452 25.55 6.66 -33.69
C THR A 452 26.11 7.85 -34.46
N HIS A 453 25.24 8.55 -35.17
CA HIS A 453 25.63 9.72 -35.95
C HIS A 453 26.09 10.88 -35.03
N PRO A 454 27.22 11.57 -35.32
CA PRO A 454 27.79 12.60 -34.43
C PRO A 454 26.87 13.80 -34.13
N LYS A 455 25.88 14.06 -35.00
CA LYS A 455 24.88 15.13 -34.81
C LYS A 455 23.80 14.78 -33.77
N ILE A 456 23.73 13.54 -33.26
CA ILE A 456 22.75 13.15 -32.22
C ILE A 456 23.23 13.68 -30.86
N PRO A 457 22.43 14.51 -30.16
CA PRO A 457 22.81 15.03 -28.84
C PRO A 457 22.93 13.94 -27.77
N LEU A 458 23.86 14.09 -26.83
CA LEU A 458 24.04 13.16 -25.70
C LEU A 458 22.75 12.97 -24.87
N ALA A 459 21.96 14.04 -24.67
CA ALA A 459 20.67 13.94 -23.97
C ALA A 459 19.70 12.96 -24.65
N THR A 460 19.74 12.87 -25.98
CA THR A 460 18.92 11.97 -26.79
C THR A 460 19.40 10.53 -26.67
N ILE A 461 20.74 10.33 -26.66
CA ILE A 461 21.38 9.04 -26.40
C ILE A 461 20.98 8.49 -25.02
N LEU A 462 21.07 9.34 -23.99
CA LEU A 462 20.67 8.99 -22.61
C LEU A 462 19.17 8.71 -22.51
N GLY A 463 18.32 9.54 -23.14
CA GLY A 463 16.86 9.37 -23.11
C GLY A 463 16.38 8.10 -23.83
N LEU A 464 17.02 7.74 -24.94
CA LEU A 464 16.78 6.47 -25.66
C LEU A 464 17.47 5.27 -25.01
N LYS A 465 18.33 5.50 -24.01
CA LYS A 465 19.12 4.49 -23.31
C LYS A 465 19.97 3.65 -24.27
N ILE A 466 20.72 4.32 -25.14
CA ILE A 466 21.65 3.70 -26.07
C ILE A 466 22.98 3.45 -25.35
N ASP A 467 23.57 2.28 -25.57
CA ASP A 467 24.81 1.88 -24.90
C ASP A 467 26.02 2.68 -25.39
N PHE A 468 26.95 2.91 -24.48
CA PHE A 468 28.23 3.55 -24.72
C PHE A 468 29.24 2.55 -25.27
N LEU A 469 30.13 2.98 -26.17
CA LEU A 469 31.15 2.14 -26.78
C LEU A 469 32.12 1.58 -25.72
N SER A 470 32.49 2.39 -24.72
CA SER A 470 33.27 1.94 -23.57
C SER A 470 32.58 0.80 -22.81
N ALA A 471 31.29 0.94 -22.50
CA ALA A 471 30.49 -0.05 -21.79
C ALA A 471 30.34 -1.36 -22.60
N GLN A 472 30.17 -1.28 -23.92
CA GLN A 472 30.12 -2.47 -24.79
C GLN A 472 31.46 -3.21 -24.82
N ARG A 473 32.58 -2.49 -24.79
CA ARG A 473 33.92 -3.10 -24.71
C ARG A 473 34.12 -3.83 -23.37
N VAL A 474 33.76 -3.18 -22.27
CA VAL A 474 33.79 -3.79 -20.93
C VAL A 474 32.91 -5.04 -20.90
N LYS A 475 31.67 -4.95 -21.41
CA LYS A 475 30.74 -6.08 -21.55
C LYS A 475 31.34 -7.25 -22.34
N GLY A 476 32.04 -6.95 -23.43
CA GLY A 476 32.73 -7.92 -24.27
C GLY A 476 33.90 -8.62 -23.55
N ILE A 477 34.77 -7.86 -22.89
CA ILE A 477 35.89 -8.43 -22.11
C ILE A 477 35.36 -9.30 -20.97
N LEU A 478 34.32 -8.84 -20.29
CA LEU A 478 33.67 -9.54 -19.18
C LEU A 478 32.82 -10.74 -19.62
N GLU A 479 32.61 -10.96 -20.93
CA GLU A 479 31.71 -11.98 -21.51
C GLU A 479 30.30 -11.95 -20.89
N ILE A 480 29.74 -10.75 -20.72
CA ILE A 480 28.37 -10.59 -20.22
C ILE A 480 27.39 -10.81 -21.38
N GLU A 481 26.76 -11.98 -21.44
CA GLU A 481 25.80 -12.36 -22.49
C GLU A 481 24.39 -11.80 -22.26
N ASP A 482 23.69 -11.35 -23.31
CA ASP A 482 22.27 -11.00 -23.23
C ASP A 482 21.40 -12.23 -23.51
N GLU A 483 21.12 -13.01 -22.46
CA GLU A 483 20.28 -14.22 -22.54
C GLU A 483 18.84 -13.91 -23.01
N ASP A 484 18.30 -14.82 -23.83
CA ASP A 484 16.92 -14.88 -24.32
C ASP A 484 16.07 -15.79 -23.43
N GLU A 485 15.78 -15.39 -22.19
CA GLU A 485 14.75 -16.10 -21.42
C GLU A 485 13.37 -15.57 -21.83
N GLU A 486 12.68 -16.33 -22.69
CA GLU A 486 11.23 -16.26 -22.92
C GLU A 486 10.49 -16.52 -21.60
N GLU A 487 9.94 -15.47 -20.98
CA GLU A 487 9.15 -15.60 -19.76
C GLU A 487 7.65 -15.61 -20.09
N PHE A 488 7.09 -16.81 -20.29
CA PHE A 488 5.66 -17.04 -20.05
C PHE A 488 5.48 -17.84 -18.76
N GLY A 489 5.28 -17.12 -17.66
CA GLY A 489 4.98 -17.65 -16.33
C GLY A 489 4.62 -16.52 -15.36
N GLN A 490 3.73 -16.78 -14.41
CA GLN A 490 3.39 -15.82 -13.36
C GLN A 490 4.55 -15.77 -12.34
N GLN A 491 5.34 -14.69 -12.37
CA GLN A 491 6.48 -14.49 -11.46
C GLN A 491 6.24 -13.32 -10.50
N GLU A 492 6.73 -13.47 -9.26
CA GLU A 492 6.69 -12.44 -8.21
C GLU A 492 7.80 -11.39 -8.43
N ASN A 493 7.50 -10.10 -8.24
CA ASN A 493 8.51 -9.04 -8.38
C ASN A 493 9.61 -9.19 -7.30
N PRO A 494 10.91 -9.30 -7.67
CA PRO A 494 11.99 -9.48 -6.71
C PRO A 494 12.10 -8.35 -5.68
N VAL A 495 11.78 -7.10 -6.07
CA VAL A 495 11.81 -5.93 -5.17
C VAL A 495 10.76 -6.07 -4.06
N THR A 496 9.53 -6.44 -4.42
CA THR A 496 8.42 -6.65 -3.46
C THR A 496 8.77 -7.77 -2.49
N ARG A 497 9.31 -8.87 -3.02
CA ARG A 497 9.70 -10.03 -2.21
C ARG A 497 10.81 -9.72 -1.21
N ILE A 498 11.81 -8.93 -1.62
CA ILE A 498 12.88 -8.47 -0.73
C ILE A 498 12.28 -7.56 0.34
N SER A 499 11.46 -6.57 -0.03
CA SER A 499 10.81 -5.66 0.93
C SER A 499 10.01 -6.43 2.00
N ASP A 500 9.17 -7.38 1.59
CA ASP A 500 8.41 -8.24 2.50
C ASP A 500 9.29 -9.06 3.45
N THR A 501 10.48 -9.44 3.00
CA THR A 501 11.45 -10.18 3.81
C THR A 501 12.11 -9.24 4.83
N LEU A 502 12.52 -8.04 4.43
CA LEU A 502 13.15 -7.06 5.32
C LEU A 502 12.18 -6.59 6.42
N ASP A 503 10.88 -6.51 6.14
CA ASP A 503 9.87 -6.16 7.15
C ASP A 503 9.67 -7.28 8.20
N ARG A 504 9.77 -8.55 7.80
CA ARG A 504 9.56 -9.70 8.70
C ARG A 504 10.79 -9.99 9.57
N TYR A 505 11.99 -9.81 9.02
CA TYR A 505 13.24 -10.18 9.68
C TYR A 505 14.04 -8.92 10.08
N PRO A 506 14.21 -8.62 11.39
CA PRO A 506 15.01 -7.48 11.86
C PRO A 506 16.47 -7.58 11.42
N VAL A 507 17.15 -6.44 11.35
CA VAL A 507 18.54 -6.34 10.87
C VAL A 507 19.51 -7.23 11.65
N GLU A 508 19.30 -7.39 12.96
CA GLU A 508 20.11 -8.21 13.86
C GLU A 508 20.09 -9.70 13.48
N THR A 509 19.03 -10.15 12.79
CA THR A 509 18.92 -11.52 12.24
C THR A 509 20.00 -11.81 11.21
N THR A 510 20.55 -10.78 10.57
CA THR A 510 21.62 -10.91 9.56
C THR A 510 22.83 -11.64 10.10
N PHE A 511 23.25 -11.34 11.32
CA PHE A 511 24.44 -11.93 11.91
C PHE A 511 24.26 -13.44 12.13
N ARG A 512 23.09 -13.86 12.62
CA ARG A 512 22.75 -15.28 12.83
C ARG A 512 22.70 -16.05 11.51
N GLU A 513 22.05 -15.51 10.48
CA GLU A 513 21.90 -16.21 9.20
C GLU A 513 23.24 -16.33 8.46
N TYR A 514 24.10 -15.31 8.49
CA TYR A 514 25.44 -15.40 7.90
C TYR A 514 26.36 -16.35 8.67
N LEU A 515 26.27 -16.36 10.00
CA LEU A 515 26.97 -17.34 10.83
C LEU A 515 26.51 -18.77 10.54
N ALA A 516 25.20 -18.99 10.38
CA ALA A 516 24.65 -20.30 9.98
C ALA A 516 25.10 -20.71 8.57
N ASN A 517 25.09 -19.78 7.60
CA ASN A 517 25.57 -20.03 6.24
C ASN A 517 27.06 -20.39 6.24
N ALA A 518 27.87 -19.72 7.08
CA ALA A 518 29.28 -20.05 7.25
C ALA A 518 29.45 -21.45 7.86
N ASP A 519 28.70 -21.83 8.90
CA ASP A 519 28.80 -23.17 9.51
C ASP A 519 28.37 -24.31 8.56
N ASP A 520 27.40 -24.04 7.68
CA ASP A 520 27.00 -24.95 6.60
C ASP A 520 28.09 -25.11 5.53
N SER A 521 28.87 -24.06 5.27
CA SER A 521 29.90 -24.00 4.25
C SER A 521 31.06 -24.96 4.55
N ARG A 522 31.47 -25.75 3.54
CA ARG A 522 32.58 -26.68 3.70
C ARG A 522 33.90 -25.92 3.75
N GLY A 523 34.72 -26.19 4.75
CA GLY A 523 36.02 -25.56 4.95
C GLY A 523 35.97 -24.27 5.77
N ALA A 524 34.78 -23.72 6.05
CA ALA A 524 34.66 -22.57 6.92
C ALA A 524 34.89 -22.96 8.39
N LEU A 525 35.81 -22.26 9.05
CA LEU A 525 36.15 -22.38 10.47
C LEU A 525 36.04 -21.04 11.20
N GLU A 526 36.05 -19.93 10.46
CA GLU A 526 35.95 -18.59 11.01
C GLU A 526 34.99 -17.73 10.19
N ILE A 527 34.38 -16.77 10.88
CA ILE A 527 33.64 -15.67 10.27
C ILE A 527 34.16 -14.35 10.85
N SER A 528 34.46 -13.38 9.98
CA SER A 528 35.00 -12.08 10.39
C SER A 528 34.20 -10.96 9.73
N TRP A 529 33.69 -10.06 10.54
CA TRP A 529 32.99 -8.85 10.12
C TRP A 529 33.97 -7.69 10.11
N LEU A 530 34.01 -6.93 9.02
CA LEU A 530 34.90 -5.78 8.89
C LEU A 530 34.10 -4.56 8.48
N LEU A 531 34.11 -3.53 9.33
CA LEU A 531 33.60 -2.21 8.97
C LEU A 531 34.73 -1.44 8.26
N ASP A 532 34.54 -1.17 6.96
CA ASP A 532 35.51 -0.49 6.11
C ASP A 532 34.98 0.89 5.69
N ASP A 533 35.55 1.95 6.28
CA ASP A 533 35.16 3.34 6.02
C ASP A 533 35.91 3.98 4.82
N ARG A 534 36.73 3.19 4.09
CA ARG A 534 37.47 3.69 2.94
C ARG A 534 36.54 4.15 1.81
N ARG A 535 37.07 5.06 0.99
CA ARG A 535 36.52 5.42 -0.32
C ARG A 535 37.56 5.07 -1.38
N HIS A 536 37.10 4.53 -2.49
CA HIS A 536 37.96 3.97 -3.53
C HIS A 536 37.83 4.76 -4.85
N PRO A 537 38.80 4.62 -5.78
CA PRO A 537 38.72 5.21 -7.11
C PRO A 537 37.48 4.75 -7.90
N CYS A 538 37.05 5.56 -8.86
CA CYS A 538 35.82 5.34 -9.65
C CYS A 538 36.02 5.53 -11.16
N ALA A 539 37.26 5.50 -11.66
CA ALA A 539 37.58 5.75 -13.05
C ALA A 539 37.34 4.53 -13.95
N GLU A 540 37.72 3.34 -13.47
CA GLU A 540 37.66 2.07 -14.23
C GLU A 540 36.63 1.11 -13.63
N LEU A 541 35.35 1.47 -13.73
CA LEU A 541 34.22 0.66 -13.22
C LEU A 541 33.52 -0.11 -14.35
N ILE A 542 32.72 -1.11 -13.98
CA ILE A 542 31.89 -1.87 -14.95
C ILE A 542 30.91 -0.93 -15.68
N SER A 543 30.36 0.03 -14.95
CA SER A 543 29.51 1.11 -15.45
C SER A 543 29.73 2.36 -14.60
N PRO A 544 29.51 3.57 -15.14
CA PRO A 544 29.69 4.81 -14.38
C PRO A 544 28.81 4.88 -13.14
N GLU A 545 27.61 4.30 -13.17
CA GLU A 545 26.67 4.33 -12.04
C GLU A 545 27.15 3.55 -10.81
N MET A 546 28.17 2.67 -10.96
CA MET A 546 28.76 1.95 -9.82
C MET A 546 29.60 2.80 -8.89
N GLU A 547 29.84 4.08 -9.19
CA GLU A 547 30.57 4.99 -8.29
C GLU A 547 29.98 4.97 -6.87
N VAL A 548 28.66 4.82 -6.74
CA VAL A 548 27.96 4.75 -5.45
C VAL A 548 28.37 3.54 -4.59
N LEU A 549 29.00 2.51 -5.19
CA LEU A 549 29.44 1.28 -4.52
C LEU A 549 30.86 1.37 -3.95
N GLN A 550 31.59 2.43 -4.29
CA GLN A 550 33.00 2.62 -3.94
C GLN A 550 33.20 3.33 -2.59
N GLY A 551 32.13 3.50 -1.81
CA GLY A 551 32.14 4.13 -0.49
C GLY A 551 32.29 3.15 0.69
N PRO A 552 31.99 3.63 1.92
CA PRO A 552 32.01 2.82 3.14
C PRO A 552 31.14 1.57 3.04
N SER A 553 31.59 0.47 3.64
CA SER A 553 30.92 -0.82 3.53
C SER A 553 31.09 -1.68 4.78
N LEU A 554 30.12 -2.56 5.03
CA LEU A 554 30.28 -3.68 5.95
C LEU A 554 30.68 -4.91 5.14
N LEU A 555 31.76 -5.57 5.51
CA LEU A 555 32.19 -6.83 4.91
C LEU A 555 31.95 -7.99 5.88
N CYS A 556 31.60 -9.15 5.33
CA CYS A 556 31.50 -10.41 6.04
C CYS A 556 32.36 -11.45 5.31
N PHE A 557 33.40 -11.92 5.98
CA PHE A 557 34.33 -12.90 5.47
C PHE A 557 34.11 -14.25 6.14
N ASN A 558 34.22 -15.33 5.37
CA ASN A 558 34.49 -16.66 5.89
C ASN A 558 35.51 -17.38 4.99
N ASN A 559 36.29 -18.27 5.56
CA ASN A 559 37.30 -19.05 4.83
C ASN A 559 36.73 -20.27 4.08
N GLY A 560 35.40 -20.40 3.98
CA GLY A 560 34.75 -21.31 3.04
C GLY A 560 34.67 -20.71 1.63
N THR A 561 34.77 -21.54 0.59
CA THR A 561 34.65 -21.10 -0.81
C THR A 561 33.32 -21.57 -1.39
N PHE A 562 32.59 -20.69 -2.08
CA PHE A 562 31.36 -21.04 -2.79
C PHE A 562 31.61 -22.11 -3.86
N THR A 563 30.72 -23.08 -3.90
CA THR A 563 30.61 -24.06 -4.98
C THR A 563 29.59 -23.58 -6.03
N GLU A 564 29.58 -24.20 -7.22
CA GLU A 564 28.54 -23.91 -8.23
C GLU A 564 27.10 -24.15 -7.71
N LYS A 565 26.92 -25.04 -6.72
CA LYS A 565 25.63 -25.24 -6.08
C LYS A 565 25.21 -24.03 -5.23
N ASP A 566 26.16 -23.37 -4.58
CA ASP A 566 25.91 -22.20 -3.75
C ASP A 566 25.56 -20.99 -4.63
N PHE A 567 26.28 -20.80 -5.75
CA PHE A 567 25.94 -19.78 -6.76
C PHE A 567 24.54 -19.99 -7.35
N ASN A 568 24.20 -21.22 -7.74
CA ASN A 568 22.85 -21.53 -8.27
C ASN A 568 21.76 -21.36 -7.19
N GLY A 569 22.07 -21.71 -5.93
CA GLY A 569 21.17 -21.49 -4.81
C GLY A 569 20.89 -20.01 -4.53
N LEU A 570 21.86 -19.14 -4.82
CA LEU A 570 21.71 -17.69 -4.73
C LEU A 570 20.99 -17.08 -5.95
N LYS A 571 21.06 -17.70 -7.14
CA LYS A 571 20.26 -17.30 -8.32
C LYS A 571 18.77 -17.57 -8.11
N ASN A 572 18.44 -18.78 -7.64
CA ASN A 572 17.05 -19.25 -7.53
C ASN A 572 16.49 -19.00 -6.12
N VAL A 573 16.44 -17.73 -5.73
CA VAL A 573 15.98 -17.30 -4.40
C VAL A 573 14.50 -17.63 -4.24
N GLY A 574 14.20 -18.57 -3.35
CA GLY A 574 12.84 -18.86 -2.89
C GLY A 574 11.95 -19.65 -3.85
N GLU A 575 12.51 -20.12 -4.96
CA GLU A 575 12.23 -21.49 -5.41
C GLU A 575 12.86 -22.43 -4.39
N GLY A 576 12.23 -23.54 -4.06
CA GLY A 576 12.66 -24.44 -2.98
C GLY A 576 13.96 -25.20 -3.27
N SER A 577 15.04 -24.56 -3.74
CA SER A 577 16.35 -25.15 -4.02
C SER A 577 16.96 -25.82 -2.78
N LYS A 578 16.70 -25.30 -1.58
CA LYS A 578 17.03 -25.97 -0.30
C LYS A 578 16.09 -27.13 0.08
N MET A 579 15.03 -27.42 -0.68
CA MET A 579 14.24 -28.66 -0.51
C MET A 579 15.02 -29.93 -0.89
N LEU A 580 16.07 -29.80 -1.70
CA LEU A 580 16.88 -30.93 -2.17
C LEU A 580 18.13 -31.17 -1.31
N ASN A 581 18.68 -30.13 -0.65
CA ASN A 581 19.92 -30.26 0.12
C ASN A 581 19.62 -30.54 1.62
N LYS A 582 19.54 -31.82 1.97
CA LYS A 582 19.02 -32.34 3.25
C LYS A 582 19.89 -32.02 4.50
N ARG A 583 21.00 -31.30 4.34
CA ARG A 583 22.00 -31.01 5.41
C ARG A 583 22.12 -29.54 5.82
N SER A 584 21.54 -28.61 5.07
CA SER A 584 21.68 -27.17 5.35
C SER A 584 20.71 -26.67 6.41
N ILE A 585 21.18 -25.84 7.34
CA ILE A 585 20.45 -25.29 8.49
C ILE A 585 19.35 -24.30 8.05
N GLY A 586 19.49 -23.66 6.88
CA GLY A 586 18.49 -22.69 6.37
C GLY A 586 17.31 -23.33 5.62
N GLN A 587 16.09 -23.22 6.13
CA GLN A 587 14.92 -23.90 5.55
C GLN A 587 14.12 -23.12 4.49
N PHE A 588 14.48 -21.87 4.23
CA PHE A 588 13.85 -21.03 3.20
C PHE A 588 14.95 -20.19 2.58
N GLY A 589 15.10 -20.20 1.25
CA GLY A 589 16.13 -19.43 0.53
C GLY A 589 16.05 -17.91 0.70
N ARG A 590 15.31 -17.39 1.69
CA ARG A 590 15.12 -15.98 2.04
C ARG A 590 16.26 -15.40 2.89
N GLY A 591 17.06 -16.24 3.54
CA GLY A 591 18.16 -15.80 4.41
C GLY A 591 19.27 -15.04 3.68
N SER A 592 19.43 -15.20 2.36
CA SER A 592 20.35 -14.36 1.59
C SER A 592 19.82 -12.92 1.44
N GLN A 593 18.51 -12.72 1.36
CA GLN A 593 17.90 -11.41 1.08
C GLN A 593 18.06 -10.41 2.22
N ILE A 594 18.34 -10.85 3.45
CA ILE A 594 18.54 -9.94 4.60
C ILE A 594 19.79 -9.05 4.44
N MET A 595 20.72 -9.38 3.53
CA MET A 595 21.83 -8.49 3.17
C MET A 595 21.33 -7.14 2.64
N PHE A 596 20.12 -7.13 2.09
CA PHE A 596 19.48 -5.91 1.60
C PHE A 596 19.07 -4.96 2.73
N HIS A 597 19.23 -5.33 4.02
CA HIS A 597 19.19 -4.35 5.11
C HIS A 597 20.32 -3.33 4.99
N PHE A 598 21.54 -3.78 4.70
CA PHE A 598 22.74 -2.93 4.72
C PHE A 598 23.03 -2.24 3.39
N THR A 599 22.66 -2.87 2.27
CA THR A 599 23.00 -2.40 0.92
C THR A 599 21.91 -2.70 -0.09
N ASP A 600 21.83 -1.95 -1.19
CA ASP A 600 20.96 -2.30 -2.33
C ASP A 600 21.71 -3.12 -3.38
N TYR A 601 23.05 -3.17 -3.28
CA TYR A 601 23.93 -3.76 -4.29
C TYR A 601 25.01 -4.64 -3.63
N PRO A 602 24.64 -5.79 -3.06
CA PRO A 602 25.60 -6.67 -2.41
C PRO A 602 26.57 -7.27 -3.44
N MET A 603 27.84 -7.33 -3.06
CA MET A 603 28.91 -7.92 -3.85
C MET A 603 29.48 -9.13 -3.13
N ILE A 604 29.81 -10.20 -3.88
CA ILE A 604 30.30 -11.46 -3.31
C ILE A 604 31.52 -11.90 -4.11
N LEU A 605 32.68 -11.90 -3.47
CA LEU A 605 33.94 -12.38 -4.03
C LEU A 605 34.23 -13.76 -3.45
N SER A 606 34.25 -14.79 -4.29
CA SER A 606 34.57 -16.16 -3.87
C SER A 606 35.10 -17.01 -5.01
N GLY A 607 36.18 -17.75 -4.74
CA GLY A 607 36.83 -18.55 -5.75
C GLY A 607 37.34 -17.66 -6.89
N GLU A 608 36.98 -17.98 -8.12
CA GLU A 608 37.41 -17.24 -9.32
C GLU A 608 36.41 -16.16 -9.74
N TYR A 609 35.38 -15.91 -8.92
CA TYR A 609 34.23 -15.10 -9.33
C TYR A 609 33.96 -13.92 -8.38
N LEU A 610 33.57 -12.80 -8.99
CA LEU A 610 32.86 -11.68 -8.38
C LEU A 610 31.41 -11.71 -8.84
N LEU A 611 30.48 -11.78 -7.89
CA LEU A 611 29.06 -11.66 -8.13
C LEU A 611 28.58 -10.29 -7.64
N ILE A 612 27.78 -9.61 -8.44
CA ILE A 612 27.15 -8.33 -8.08
C ILE A 612 25.66 -8.46 -8.34
N LEU A 613 24.84 -8.13 -7.34
CA LEU A 613 23.38 -8.16 -7.45
C LEU A 613 22.82 -6.73 -7.51
N ASP A 614 21.83 -6.53 -8.36
CA ASP A 614 21.14 -5.26 -8.57
C ASP A 614 19.66 -5.53 -8.85
N PRO A 615 18.87 -5.91 -7.84
CA PRO A 615 17.46 -6.27 -8.03
C PRO A 615 16.61 -5.10 -8.55
N GLN A 616 17.10 -3.86 -8.44
CA GLN A 616 16.44 -2.65 -8.93
C GLN A 616 16.80 -2.29 -10.37
N GLN A 617 17.86 -2.91 -10.93
CA GLN A 617 18.34 -2.70 -12.30
C GLN A 617 18.73 -1.23 -12.55
N GLU A 618 19.54 -0.67 -11.67
CA GLU A 618 19.95 0.75 -11.69
C GLU A 618 21.42 0.95 -12.06
N VAL A 619 22.32 0.08 -11.60
CA VAL A 619 23.77 0.29 -11.71
C VAL A 619 24.42 -0.67 -12.70
N LEU A 620 23.95 -1.91 -12.84
CA LEU A 620 24.59 -2.89 -13.74
C LEU A 620 24.50 -2.50 -15.24
N PRO A 621 25.30 -3.12 -16.13
CA PRO A 621 25.21 -2.89 -17.58
C PRO A 621 23.82 -3.15 -18.16
N MET A 622 23.50 -2.44 -19.24
CA MET A 622 22.25 -2.62 -19.98
C MET A 622 22.19 -3.99 -20.67
N ASN A 623 21.01 -4.60 -20.62
CA ASN A 623 20.66 -5.70 -21.52
C ASN A 623 20.09 -5.07 -22.81
N ALA A 624 20.79 -5.26 -23.93
CA ALA A 624 20.43 -4.60 -25.19
C ALA A 624 19.05 -5.04 -25.68
N LYS A 625 18.70 -6.33 -25.49
CA LYS A 625 17.43 -6.94 -25.93
C LYS A 625 16.24 -6.53 -25.06
N LYS A 626 16.41 -6.56 -23.73
CA LYS A 626 15.32 -6.26 -22.77
C LYS A 626 15.14 -4.75 -22.51
N GLY A 627 16.10 -3.91 -22.91
CA GLY A 627 16.05 -2.45 -22.68
C GLY A 627 16.05 -2.04 -21.20
N LYS A 628 16.49 -2.93 -20.32
CA LYS A 628 16.65 -2.75 -18.87
C LYS A 628 18.04 -3.21 -18.44
N ARG A 629 18.57 -2.66 -17.34
CA ARG A 629 19.85 -3.11 -16.79
C ARG A 629 19.72 -4.51 -16.22
N LYS A 630 20.85 -5.21 -16.16
CA LYS A 630 20.87 -6.58 -15.64
C LYS A 630 20.52 -6.60 -14.15
N PRO A 631 19.80 -7.62 -13.66
CA PRO A 631 19.49 -7.76 -12.23
C PRO A 631 20.63 -8.35 -11.40
N GLY A 632 21.66 -8.90 -12.06
CA GLY A 632 22.85 -9.49 -11.44
C GLY A 632 23.87 -9.92 -12.50
N VAL A 633 25.15 -10.01 -12.11
CA VAL A 633 26.25 -10.51 -12.97
C VAL A 633 27.23 -11.37 -12.18
N LYS A 634 27.67 -12.50 -12.76
CA LYS A 634 28.76 -13.37 -12.24
C LYS A 634 29.97 -13.22 -13.17
N LEU A 635 31.05 -12.64 -12.67
CA LEU A 635 32.20 -12.22 -13.46
C LEU A 635 33.47 -12.93 -13.00
N LYS A 636 34.34 -13.35 -13.92
CA LYS A 636 35.66 -13.92 -13.54
C LYS A 636 36.62 -12.83 -13.09
N LEU A 637 37.31 -13.04 -11.98
CA LEU A 637 38.24 -12.04 -11.40
C LEU A 637 39.31 -11.57 -12.39
N ALA A 638 39.91 -12.49 -13.16
CA ALA A 638 40.91 -12.17 -14.19
C ALA A 638 40.40 -11.13 -15.22
N LYS A 639 39.12 -11.21 -15.58
CA LYS A 639 38.49 -10.32 -16.58
C LYS A 639 38.09 -8.99 -15.98
N VAL A 640 37.61 -9.00 -14.73
CA VAL A 640 37.32 -7.76 -14.00
C VAL A 640 38.60 -6.97 -13.82
N ARG A 641 39.73 -7.62 -13.48
CA ARG A 641 41.04 -6.97 -13.40
C ARG A 641 41.49 -6.35 -14.72
N GLU A 642 41.23 -7.02 -15.85
CA GLU A 642 41.59 -6.51 -17.18
C GLU A 642 40.72 -5.31 -17.61
N ALA A 643 39.41 -5.36 -17.34
CA ALA A 643 38.44 -4.40 -17.87
C ALA A 643 38.14 -3.22 -16.94
N CYS A 644 38.13 -3.45 -15.63
CA CYS A 644 37.62 -2.52 -14.62
C CYS A 644 38.30 -2.75 -13.26
N LEU A 645 39.57 -2.37 -13.17
CA LEU A 645 40.42 -2.59 -12.00
C LEU A 645 39.85 -1.96 -10.73
N ASP A 646 39.29 -0.75 -10.82
CA ASP A 646 38.70 -0.02 -9.70
C ASP A 646 37.53 -0.78 -9.05
N GLN A 647 36.90 -1.72 -9.77
CA GLN A 647 35.87 -2.59 -9.21
C GLN A 647 36.41 -3.58 -8.17
N LEU A 648 37.69 -3.96 -8.25
CA LEU A 648 38.35 -4.91 -7.35
C LEU A 648 39.15 -4.25 -6.22
N ILE A 649 39.56 -2.99 -6.38
CA ILE A 649 40.30 -2.23 -5.36
C ILE A 649 39.69 -2.32 -3.95
N PRO A 650 38.35 -2.33 -3.76
CA PRO A 650 37.78 -2.41 -2.42
C PRO A 650 38.10 -3.69 -1.65
N PHE A 651 38.48 -4.76 -2.35
CA PHE A 651 38.85 -6.05 -1.77
C PHE A 651 40.36 -6.18 -1.54
N ASP A 652 41.18 -5.32 -2.16
CA ASP A 652 42.63 -5.45 -2.14
C ASP A 652 43.22 -5.29 -0.74
N GLY A 653 44.11 -6.24 -0.38
CA GLY A 653 44.74 -6.32 0.93
C GLY A 653 43.84 -6.80 2.07
N LEU A 654 42.62 -7.27 1.78
CA LEU A 654 41.68 -7.77 2.79
C LEU A 654 41.67 -9.30 2.85
N PHE A 655 41.69 -9.86 4.06
CA PHE A 655 41.54 -11.31 4.30
C PHE A 655 42.48 -12.21 3.48
N GLY A 656 43.66 -11.69 3.09
CA GLY A 656 44.65 -12.41 2.28
C GLY A 656 44.41 -12.37 0.77
N TYR A 657 43.39 -11.65 0.30
CA TYR A 657 43.19 -11.36 -1.11
C TYR A 657 44.08 -10.21 -1.58
N THR A 658 44.67 -10.37 -2.75
CA THR A 658 45.38 -9.31 -3.49
C THR A 658 44.87 -9.29 -4.92
N ILE A 659 44.82 -8.11 -5.54
CA ILE A 659 44.23 -7.94 -6.88
C ILE A 659 44.87 -8.82 -7.97
N ASP A 660 46.15 -9.17 -7.81
CA ASP A 660 46.90 -10.06 -8.70
C ASP A 660 46.42 -11.53 -8.67
N GLN A 661 45.59 -11.90 -7.70
CA GLN A 661 45.06 -13.26 -7.58
C GLN A 661 43.82 -13.45 -8.46
N ASP A 662 43.85 -14.47 -9.31
CA ASP A 662 42.70 -14.92 -10.11
C ASP A 662 41.69 -15.75 -9.33
N ARG A 663 42.07 -16.19 -8.12
CA ARG A 663 41.26 -17.05 -7.27
C ARG A 663 41.46 -16.71 -5.80
N PHE A 664 40.37 -16.48 -5.10
CA PHE A 664 40.33 -16.29 -3.65
C PHE A 664 39.82 -17.55 -2.93
N PRO A 665 40.63 -18.20 -2.07
CA PRO A 665 40.25 -19.40 -1.33
C PRO A 665 39.41 -19.08 -0.08
N GLY A 666 38.31 -18.35 -0.28
CA GLY A 666 37.39 -17.91 0.76
C GLY A 666 36.19 -17.21 0.14
N THR A 667 35.33 -16.61 0.98
CA THR A 667 34.18 -15.83 0.54
C THR A 667 34.16 -14.50 1.29
N ILE A 668 34.15 -13.39 0.55
CA ILE A 668 33.93 -12.05 1.07
C ILE A 668 32.60 -11.55 0.53
N PHE A 669 31.66 -11.26 1.42
CA PHE A 669 30.50 -10.44 1.12
C PHE A 669 30.84 -8.99 1.44
N ARG A 670 30.60 -8.09 0.50
CA ARG A 670 30.74 -6.64 0.70
C ARG A 670 29.38 -5.99 0.55
N PHE A 671 29.00 -5.22 1.58
CA PHE A 671 27.75 -4.48 1.66
C PHE A 671 28.06 -2.97 1.68
N PRO A 672 28.14 -2.29 0.52
CA PRO A 672 28.24 -0.84 0.47
C PRO A 672 27.07 -0.20 1.24
N LEU A 673 27.37 0.63 2.24
CA LEU A 673 26.36 1.20 3.12
C LEU A 673 25.54 2.26 2.37
N VAL A 674 24.23 2.22 2.57
CA VAL A 674 23.28 3.14 1.92
C VAL A 674 23.49 4.58 2.43
N THR A 675 23.56 5.53 1.50
CA THR A 675 23.68 6.97 1.78
C THR A 675 22.32 7.67 1.63
N PRO A 676 22.10 8.87 2.21
CA PRO A 676 20.83 9.59 2.11
C PRO A 676 20.36 9.88 0.66
N SER A 677 21.30 9.85 -0.30
CA SER A 677 21.10 10.04 -1.74
C SER A 677 20.62 8.80 -2.49
N SER A 678 20.78 7.59 -1.93
CA SER A 678 20.41 6.30 -2.55
C SER A 678 19.07 5.79 -2.01
N GLN A 679 18.00 6.57 -2.17
CA GLN A 679 16.64 6.21 -1.74
C GLN A 679 16.05 5.13 -2.66
N GLY A 680 16.46 3.87 -2.48
CA GLY A 680 15.90 2.72 -3.18
C GLY A 680 14.52 2.31 -2.65
N ASN A 681 13.66 1.80 -3.53
CA ASN A 681 12.32 1.26 -3.22
C ASN A 681 12.32 -0.09 -2.44
N LEU A 682 13.47 -0.61 -1.99
CA LEU A 682 13.59 -1.94 -1.35
C LEU A 682 13.21 -1.95 0.13
N ARG A 683 13.27 -0.81 0.82
CA ARG A 683 13.05 -0.70 2.27
C ARG A 683 11.90 0.25 2.57
N ILE A 684 10.93 -0.22 3.36
CA ILE A 684 9.86 0.64 3.90
C ILE A 684 10.35 1.43 5.12
N SER A 685 11.27 0.86 5.91
CA SER A 685 11.85 1.52 7.08
C SER A 685 12.92 2.55 6.70
N LYS A 686 12.84 3.75 7.29
CA LYS A 686 13.77 4.89 7.07
C LYS A 686 15.06 4.80 7.90
N ARG A 687 15.42 3.62 8.45
CA ARG A 687 16.58 3.48 9.35
C ARG A 687 17.87 3.58 8.53
N GLU A 688 18.62 4.67 8.72
CA GLU A 688 19.95 4.83 8.11
C GLU A 688 20.95 3.90 8.80
N LEU A 689 21.60 3.01 8.03
CA LEU A 689 22.67 2.12 8.53
C LEU A 689 24.03 2.65 8.09
N ASN A 690 24.42 3.79 8.66
CA ASN A 690 25.77 4.31 8.51
C ASN A 690 26.78 3.55 9.39
N SER A 691 28.07 3.85 9.23
CA SER A 691 29.15 3.18 9.96
C SER A 691 28.98 3.21 11.49
N ALA A 692 28.44 4.29 12.05
CA ALA A 692 28.21 4.39 13.49
C ALA A 692 27.09 3.47 13.97
N GLU A 693 26.00 3.36 13.21
CA GLU A 693 24.90 2.42 13.53
C GLU A 693 25.31 0.97 13.36
N VAL A 694 26.10 0.65 12.32
CA VAL A 694 26.67 -0.69 12.14
C VAL A 694 27.58 -1.06 13.32
N HIS A 695 28.42 -0.14 13.77
CA HIS A 695 29.28 -0.36 14.94
C HIS A 695 28.45 -0.66 16.20
N LYS A 696 27.38 0.11 16.46
CA LYS A 696 26.47 -0.15 17.59
C LYS A 696 25.81 -1.52 17.50
N LEU A 697 25.35 -1.93 16.32
CA LEU A 697 24.77 -3.26 16.08
C LEU A 697 25.77 -4.38 16.39
N MET A 698 27.03 -4.22 15.94
CA MET A 698 28.09 -5.19 16.22
C MET A 698 28.46 -5.23 17.70
N ASP A 699 28.50 -4.08 18.39
CA ASP A 699 28.77 -4.04 19.82
C ASP A 699 27.67 -4.72 20.64
N ALA A 700 26.41 -4.59 20.21
CA ALA A 700 25.27 -5.29 20.81
C ALA A 700 25.26 -6.79 20.50
N TYR A 701 25.80 -7.20 19.35
CA TYR A 701 25.91 -8.61 18.97
C TYR A 701 26.96 -9.39 19.78
N PHE A 702 27.94 -8.70 20.40
CA PHE A 702 29.04 -9.34 21.14
C PHE A 702 28.60 -10.38 22.18
N ASP A 703 27.61 -10.06 23.03
CA ASP A 703 27.17 -10.97 24.09
C ASP A 703 26.51 -12.23 23.52
N GLU A 704 25.82 -12.09 22.38
CA GLU A 704 25.27 -13.23 21.67
C GLU A 704 26.34 -14.03 20.92
N ALA A 705 27.36 -13.36 20.36
CA ALA A 705 28.49 -14.02 19.73
C ALA A 705 29.26 -14.93 20.71
N ARG A 706 29.39 -14.51 21.98
CA ARG A 706 30.01 -15.32 23.06
C ARG A 706 29.36 -16.69 23.23
N ILE A 707 28.03 -16.78 23.10
CA ILE A 707 27.27 -18.03 23.22
C ILE A 707 26.96 -18.70 21.88
N SER A 708 27.16 -18.02 20.76
CA SER A 708 26.80 -18.57 19.45
C SER A 708 27.68 -19.76 19.06
N LEU A 709 28.91 -19.86 19.58
CA LEU A 709 29.84 -20.95 19.30
C LEU A 709 29.54 -22.28 20.03
N LEU A 710 28.57 -22.32 20.94
CA LEU A 710 28.35 -23.49 21.82
C LEU A 710 27.94 -24.74 21.03
N PHE A 711 26.96 -24.61 20.12
CA PHE A 711 26.39 -25.74 19.40
C PHE A 711 26.71 -25.74 17.89
N LEU A 712 27.51 -24.77 17.42
CA LEU A 712 28.02 -24.74 16.04
C LEU A 712 29.00 -25.90 15.77
N ARG A 713 28.93 -26.42 14.55
CA ARG A 713 29.61 -27.65 14.16
C ARG A 713 31.05 -27.41 13.70
N ARG A 714 31.27 -26.33 12.95
CA ARG A 714 32.55 -26.04 12.29
C ARG A 714 33.13 -24.72 12.73
N ILE A 715 32.33 -23.65 12.72
CA ILE A 715 32.80 -22.32 13.09
C ILE A 715 33.27 -22.35 14.53
N ASN A 716 34.51 -21.92 14.75
CA ASN A 716 35.15 -21.82 16.05
C ASN A 716 35.57 -20.39 16.38
N THR A 717 35.48 -19.46 15.42
CA THR A 717 35.91 -18.07 15.59
C THR A 717 34.89 -17.12 14.98
N ILE A 718 34.45 -16.13 15.76
CA ILE A 718 33.61 -15.00 15.34
C ILE A 718 34.37 -13.73 15.67
N GLU A 719 34.51 -12.85 14.70
CA GLU A 719 35.28 -11.63 14.87
C GLU A 719 34.57 -10.43 14.28
N PHE A 720 34.79 -9.26 14.88
CA PHE A 720 34.44 -7.96 14.34
C PHE A 720 35.65 -7.02 14.44
N ARG A 721 36.00 -6.35 13.34
CA ARG A 721 37.08 -5.35 13.26
C ARG A 721 36.62 -4.07 12.54
N VAL A 722 37.28 -2.95 12.82
CA VAL A 722 37.17 -1.73 12.02
C VAL A 722 38.47 -1.49 11.27
N TYR A 723 38.38 -1.26 9.95
CA TYR A 723 39.54 -1.09 9.08
C TYR A 723 40.42 0.09 9.54
N GLY A 724 41.74 -0.10 9.52
CA GLY A 724 42.72 0.93 9.89
C GLY A 724 42.82 1.26 11.38
N LYS A 725 41.95 0.69 12.23
CA LYS A 725 41.97 0.88 13.69
C LYS A 725 42.44 -0.40 14.37
N GLN A 726 43.73 -0.43 14.73
CA GLN A 726 44.32 -1.57 15.44
C GLN A 726 43.58 -1.83 16.76
N ASN A 727 43.35 -3.11 17.07
CA ASN A 727 42.62 -3.58 18.25
C ASN A 727 41.19 -3.03 18.39
N SER A 728 40.52 -2.66 17.29
CA SER A 728 39.12 -2.23 17.32
C SER A 728 38.14 -3.38 17.06
N GLY A 729 37.02 -3.36 17.79
CA GLY A 729 35.99 -4.40 17.75
C GLY A 729 36.19 -5.48 18.81
N TRP A 730 35.91 -6.74 18.43
CA TRP A 730 35.92 -7.87 19.36
C TRP A 730 36.15 -9.22 18.65
N LEU A 731 36.61 -10.20 19.40
CA LEU A 731 36.92 -11.56 18.97
C LEU A 731 36.34 -12.54 19.97
N VAL A 732 35.71 -13.61 19.49
CA VAL A 732 35.27 -14.76 20.28
C VAL A 732 35.80 -16.02 19.61
N ARG A 733 36.52 -16.86 20.35
CA ARG A 733 37.16 -18.08 19.84
C ARG A 733 36.97 -19.26 20.78
N ARG A 734 36.56 -20.40 20.22
CA ARG A 734 36.51 -21.70 20.88
C ARG A 734 37.83 -22.44 20.63
N HIS A 735 38.53 -22.86 21.68
CA HIS A 735 39.89 -23.43 21.57
C HIS A 735 39.93 -24.80 20.90
N GLU A 736 38.94 -25.66 21.14
CA GLU A 736 38.87 -27.00 20.58
C GLU A 736 37.56 -27.23 19.81
N PRO A 737 37.58 -27.97 18.68
CA PRO A 737 36.34 -28.43 18.06
C PRO A 737 35.60 -29.36 19.02
N VAL A 738 34.27 -29.21 19.08
CA VAL A 738 33.41 -30.22 19.72
C VAL A 738 33.51 -31.47 18.84
N SER A 739 34.39 -32.39 19.22
CA SER A 739 34.80 -33.53 18.39
C SER A 739 33.64 -34.51 18.28
N ARG A 740 32.85 -34.37 17.21
CA ARG A 740 31.80 -35.32 16.83
C ARG A 740 32.48 -36.48 16.11
N SER A 741 32.52 -37.65 16.75
CA SER A 741 33.19 -38.84 16.21
C SER A 741 32.60 -39.20 14.84
N ALA A 742 33.45 -39.23 13.81
CA ALA A 742 33.07 -39.63 12.45
C ALA A 742 32.71 -41.13 12.34
N SER A 743 32.93 -41.91 13.40
CA SER A 743 32.83 -43.37 13.45
C SER A 743 31.48 -43.91 13.92
N GLY A 744 30.49 -43.07 14.23
CA GLY A 744 29.11 -43.50 14.49
C GLY A 744 28.90 -44.47 15.68
N GLN A 745 29.92 -44.65 16.53
CA GLN A 745 29.85 -45.54 17.71
C GLN A 745 29.46 -44.80 19.00
N ASP A 746 29.87 -43.53 19.16
CA ASP A 746 29.44 -42.71 20.29
C ASP A 746 28.33 -41.74 19.86
N THR A 747 27.11 -42.00 20.33
CA THR A 747 25.92 -41.17 20.06
C THR A 747 25.84 -39.94 20.96
N ARG A 748 26.76 -39.77 21.92
CA ARG A 748 26.75 -38.67 22.89
C ARG A 748 28.15 -38.17 23.19
N ILE A 749 28.30 -36.86 23.27
CA ILE A 749 29.53 -36.13 23.61
C ILE A 749 29.26 -35.31 24.85
N SER A 750 30.17 -35.29 25.80
CA SER A 750 30.08 -34.45 27.01
C SER A 750 31.49 -34.02 27.39
N GLN A 751 31.75 -32.71 27.34
CA GLN A 751 33.09 -32.16 27.55
C GLN A 751 33.08 -30.70 27.98
N GLN A 752 34.20 -30.27 28.55
CA GLN A 752 34.50 -28.87 28.83
C GLN A 752 34.94 -28.15 27.53
N VAL A 753 34.47 -26.93 27.35
CA VAL A 753 34.71 -26.10 26.16
C VAL A 753 35.08 -24.68 26.60
N PRO A 754 36.38 -24.34 26.60
CA PRO A 754 36.83 -22.98 26.86
C PRO A 754 36.65 -22.08 25.62
N CYS A 755 36.00 -20.94 25.84
CA CYS A 755 35.75 -19.89 24.87
C CYS A 755 36.48 -18.61 25.28
N HIS A 756 37.55 -18.28 24.58
CA HIS A 756 38.30 -17.04 24.76
C HIS A 756 37.58 -15.89 24.07
N PHE A 757 37.56 -14.72 24.70
CA PHE A 757 37.06 -13.50 24.07
C PHE A 757 37.93 -12.30 24.38
N THR A 758 37.96 -11.36 23.43
CA THR A 758 38.60 -10.05 23.57
C THR A 758 37.63 -8.99 23.05
N LYS A 759 37.46 -7.88 23.76
CA LYS A 759 36.66 -6.73 23.32
C LYS A 759 37.37 -5.43 23.64
N GLN A 760 37.45 -4.52 22.67
CA GLN A 760 37.93 -3.17 22.92
C GLN A 760 36.91 -2.41 23.76
N ILE A 761 37.36 -1.83 24.88
CA ILE A 761 36.53 -0.93 25.69
C ILE A 761 36.79 0.52 25.27
N CYS A 762 38.08 0.87 25.15
CA CYS A 762 38.54 2.21 24.80
C CYS A 762 39.75 2.09 23.86
N PRO A 763 40.09 3.16 23.11
CA PRO A 763 41.28 3.16 22.26
C PRO A 763 42.53 2.80 23.08
N GLY A 764 43.19 1.70 22.73
CA GLY A 764 44.38 1.20 23.43
C GLY A 764 44.14 0.28 24.63
N GLU A 765 42.88 0.06 25.04
CA GLU A 765 42.52 -0.84 26.14
C GLU A 765 41.50 -1.91 25.70
N SER A 766 41.83 -3.17 25.94
CA SER A 766 41.00 -4.32 25.57
C SER A 766 40.76 -5.21 26.78
N ALA A 767 39.49 -5.55 27.03
CA ALA A 767 39.14 -6.57 28.00
C ALA A 767 39.28 -7.94 27.36
N THR A 768 40.05 -8.81 28.02
CA THR A 768 40.20 -10.22 27.67
C THR A 768 39.61 -11.09 28.75
N GLY A 769 38.94 -12.17 28.37
CA GLY A 769 38.44 -13.16 29.31
C GLY A 769 38.26 -14.53 28.67
N GLU A 770 37.87 -15.49 29.51
CA GLU A 770 37.60 -16.86 29.10
C GLU A 770 36.35 -17.38 29.78
N ASP A 771 35.37 -17.81 28.99
CA ASP A 771 34.19 -18.50 29.47
C ASP A 771 34.39 -20.01 29.31
N THR A 772 34.36 -20.73 30.42
CA THR A 772 34.45 -22.19 30.43
C THR A 772 33.06 -22.79 30.50
N TRP A 773 32.65 -23.47 29.43
CA TRP A 773 31.35 -24.14 29.32
C TRP A 773 31.48 -25.65 29.50
N TRP A 774 30.50 -26.29 30.12
CA TRP A 774 30.29 -27.73 29.98
C TRP A 774 29.20 -27.97 28.95
N ILE A 775 29.47 -28.75 27.90
CA ILE A 775 28.53 -28.98 26.80
C ILE A 775 28.32 -30.48 26.64
N SER A 776 27.06 -30.91 26.68
CA SER A 776 26.63 -32.28 26.37
C SER A 776 25.76 -32.25 25.11
N ILE A 777 26.07 -33.05 24.09
CA ILE A 777 25.32 -33.15 22.84
C ILE A 777 25.03 -34.63 22.56
N GLN A 778 23.78 -34.95 22.23
CA GLN A 778 23.35 -36.29 21.85
C GLN A 778 22.82 -36.30 20.41
N ASP A 779 23.38 -37.18 19.59
CA ASP A 779 22.88 -37.51 18.27
C ASP A 779 21.78 -38.58 18.39
N LEU A 780 20.59 -38.21 17.91
CA LEU A 780 19.36 -39.01 17.93
C LEU A 780 19.00 -39.53 16.53
N SER A 781 19.89 -39.39 15.56
CA SER A 781 19.62 -39.76 14.16
C SER A 781 19.31 -41.25 13.97
N SER A 782 19.72 -42.12 14.90
CA SER A 782 19.47 -43.57 14.88
C SER A 782 18.24 -44.01 15.69
N THR A 783 17.74 -43.20 16.62
CA THR A 783 16.70 -43.56 17.59
C THR A 783 15.32 -42.98 17.26
N VAL A 784 15.26 -41.89 16.51
CA VAL A 784 14.00 -41.32 16.04
C VAL A 784 13.54 -42.10 14.81
N GLU A 785 12.69 -43.12 15.01
CA GLU A 785 11.86 -43.65 13.92
C GLU A 785 10.98 -42.51 13.40
N LEU A 786 11.43 -41.84 12.33
CA LEU A 786 10.64 -40.85 11.63
C LEU A 786 9.36 -41.54 11.16
N HIS A 787 8.21 -41.17 11.73
CA HIS A 787 6.90 -41.68 11.31
C HIS A 787 6.77 -41.66 9.76
N PRO A 788 6.18 -42.67 9.11
CA PRO A 788 6.29 -42.91 7.66
C PRO A 788 5.69 -41.83 6.74
N ALA A 789 5.06 -40.78 7.27
CA ALA A 789 4.34 -39.77 6.49
C ALA A 789 5.13 -38.48 6.22
N ALA A 790 6.33 -38.31 6.78
CA ALA A 790 7.20 -37.16 6.48
C ALA A 790 7.96 -37.37 5.15
N SER A 791 7.22 -37.29 4.03
CA SER A 791 7.67 -36.96 2.67
C SER A 791 9.17 -37.07 2.38
N LYS A 792 9.66 -38.20 1.82
CA LYS A 792 10.94 -38.43 1.08
C LYS A 792 12.22 -37.63 1.49
N ARG A 793 12.27 -37.02 2.68
CA ARG A 793 13.30 -36.14 3.23
C ARG A 793 14.13 -36.92 4.26
N ALA A 794 14.80 -37.96 3.79
CA ALA A 794 15.68 -38.76 4.64
C ALA A 794 16.88 -37.95 5.21
N ALA A 795 16.98 -37.93 6.55
CA ALA A 795 18.12 -37.62 7.42
C ALA A 795 18.54 -36.14 7.57
N LYS A 796 17.71 -35.34 8.26
CA LYS A 796 18.22 -34.23 9.10
C LYS A 796 19.00 -34.90 10.24
N ILE A 797 20.23 -34.47 10.55
CA ILE A 797 20.89 -34.87 11.80
C ILE A 797 20.00 -34.34 12.91
N VAL A 798 19.39 -35.24 13.68
CA VAL A 798 18.53 -34.87 14.80
C VAL A 798 19.39 -34.96 16.05
N GLU A 799 19.66 -33.83 16.68
CA GLU A 799 20.44 -33.77 17.91
C GLU A 799 19.74 -32.89 18.97
N CYS A 800 20.06 -33.16 20.22
CA CYS A 800 19.79 -32.26 21.35
C CYS A 800 21.09 -31.98 22.12
N GLY A 801 21.12 -30.87 22.84
CA GLY A 801 22.30 -30.41 23.56
C GLY A 801 21.95 -29.56 24.78
N ILE A 802 22.84 -29.56 25.78
CA ILE A 802 22.74 -28.75 26.98
C ILE A 802 24.12 -28.12 27.24
N ALA A 803 24.14 -26.84 27.59
CA ALA A 803 25.37 -26.14 27.95
C ALA A 803 25.20 -25.31 29.22
N ALA A 804 26.21 -25.35 30.10
CA ALA A 804 26.25 -24.55 31.32
C ALA A 804 27.59 -23.84 31.49
N LEU A 805 27.55 -22.61 31.98
CA LEU A 805 28.74 -21.81 32.28
C LEU A 805 29.32 -22.24 33.63
N LEU A 806 30.50 -22.84 33.63
CA LEU A 806 31.18 -23.29 34.85
C LEU A 806 31.91 -22.15 35.55
N SER A 807 32.64 -21.37 34.76
CA SER A 807 33.39 -20.21 35.23
C SER A 807 33.54 -19.21 34.09
N SER A 808 33.64 -17.93 34.47
CA SER A 808 34.01 -16.85 33.55
C SER A 808 35.19 -16.12 34.19
N ASN A 809 36.37 -16.29 33.61
CA ASN A 809 37.61 -15.71 34.10
C ASN A 809 37.81 -14.35 33.42
N MET A 810 37.65 -13.27 34.19
CA MET A 810 37.85 -11.89 33.75
C MET A 810 38.45 -11.06 34.88
N LEU A 811 39.28 -10.07 34.57
CA LEU A 811 39.76 -9.10 35.55
C LEU A 811 38.57 -8.35 36.16
N ALA A 812 38.57 -8.18 37.49
CA ALA A 812 37.45 -7.63 38.25
C ALA A 812 37.04 -6.21 37.80
N GLU A 813 37.98 -5.47 37.22
CA GLU A 813 37.81 -4.11 36.70
C GLU A 813 36.88 -4.08 35.48
N TYR A 814 36.86 -5.15 34.68
CA TYR A 814 36.09 -5.26 33.44
C TYR A 814 34.68 -5.85 33.62
N LEU A 815 34.41 -6.50 34.76
CA LEU A 815 33.07 -7.01 35.12
C LEU A 815 32.01 -5.90 35.23
N LYS A 816 32.43 -4.64 35.41
CA LYS A 816 31.52 -3.48 35.44
C LYS A 816 31.08 -3.03 34.04
N VAL A 817 31.86 -3.37 33.02
CA VAL A 817 31.66 -2.91 31.63
C VAL A 817 31.08 -4.01 30.76
N LEU A 818 31.48 -5.27 30.99
CA LEU A 818 30.96 -6.43 30.28
C LEU A 818 29.95 -7.16 31.17
N ALA A 819 28.72 -7.28 30.68
CA ALA A 819 27.71 -8.06 31.38
C ALA A 819 28.12 -9.56 31.41
N PRO A 820 27.93 -10.24 32.54
CA PRO A 820 28.07 -11.69 32.58
C PRO A 820 26.96 -12.34 31.76
N VAL A 821 27.30 -13.39 31.01
CA VAL A 821 26.36 -14.14 30.17
C VAL A 821 25.53 -15.07 31.07
N ASN A 822 24.54 -14.49 31.75
CA ASN A 822 23.76 -15.21 32.76
C ASN A 822 22.40 -15.69 32.27
N GLU A 823 21.89 -15.12 31.17
CA GLU A 823 20.59 -15.49 30.63
C GLU A 823 20.69 -16.77 29.81
N SER A 824 20.09 -17.83 30.33
CA SER A 824 19.97 -19.10 29.63
C SER A 824 18.94 -19.02 28.50
N LYS A 825 19.30 -19.56 27.34
CA LYS A 825 18.56 -19.41 26.07
C LYS A 825 18.30 -20.77 25.44
N MET A 826 17.23 -20.84 24.66
CA MET A 826 16.98 -21.93 23.73
C MET A 826 17.82 -21.75 22.46
N PHE A 827 18.22 -22.85 21.83
CA PHE A 827 19.03 -22.91 20.63
C PHE A 827 18.41 -23.85 19.61
N SER A 828 18.52 -23.47 18.34
CA SER A 828 18.42 -24.37 17.20
C SER A 828 19.70 -24.21 16.39
N THR A 829 20.78 -24.80 16.92
CA THR A 829 22.20 -24.58 16.52
C THR A 829 22.74 -23.20 16.91
N LEU A 830 21.96 -22.14 16.66
CA LEU A 830 22.21 -20.77 17.11
C LEU A 830 21.16 -20.35 18.16
N PRO A 831 21.45 -19.35 19.00
CA PRO A 831 20.51 -18.87 20.00
C PRO A 831 19.25 -18.31 19.31
N ILE A 832 18.08 -18.76 19.76
CA ILE A 832 16.80 -18.18 19.35
C ILE A 832 16.35 -17.14 20.38
N GLY A 833 15.43 -16.25 20.01
CA GLY A 833 14.95 -15.17 20.89
C GLY A 833 14.07 -15.63 22.06
N ILE A 834 14.25 -16.87 22.54
CA ILE A 834 13.44 -17.53 23.56
C ILE A 834 14.38 -17.93 24.71
N GLY A 835 14.05 -17.52 25.94
CA GLY A 835 14.75 -17.97 27.15
C GLY A 835 14.53 -19.47 27.38
N SER A 836 15.48 -20.15 28.02
CA SER A 836 15.26 -21.57 28.37
C SER A 836 14.40 -21.77 29.61
N ASP A 837 14.22 -20.72 30.41
CA ASP A 837 13.58 -20.73 31.75
C ASP A 837 14.23 -21.71 32.75
N LEU A 838 15.39 -22.26 32.39
CA LEU A 838 16.16 -23.26 33.13
C LEU A 838 17.60 -22.76 33.28
N PRO A 839 18.37 -23.19 34.28
CA PRO A 839 19.70 -22.64 34.56
C PRO A 839 20.80 -23.09 33.56
N VAL A 840 20.40 -23.57 32.39
CA VAL A 840 21.28 -24.09 31.33
C VAL A 840 20.76 -23.65 29.97
N HIS A 841 21.66 -23.46 29.01
CA HIS A 841 21.30 -23.33 27.60
C HIS A 841 20.82 -24.67 27.06
N ILE A 842 19.78 -24.64 26.23
CA ILE A 842 19.12 -25.83 25.72
C ILE A 842 19.09 -25.78 24.21
N HIS A 843 19.66 -26.79 23.56
CA HIS A 843 19.68 -26.95 22.12
C HIS A 843 18.87 -28.16 21.71
N ALA A 844 18.11 -28.01 20.64
CA ALA A 844 17.68 -29.16 19.88
C ALA A 844 17.48 -28.79 18.41
N SER A 845 17.37 -29.80 17.56
CA SER A 845 17.10 -29.65 16.13
C SER A 845 15.65 -29.22 15.80
N PHE A 846 15.14 -28.23 16.55
CA PHE A 846 13.77 -27.77 16.53
C PHE A 846 13.30 -27.41 15.12
N SER A 847 12.04 -27.77 14.83
CA SER A 847 11.28 -27.16 13.75
C SER A 847 10.74 -25.82 14.24
N LEU A 848 11.02 -24.75 13.51
CA LEU A 848 10.62 -23.39 13.88
C LEU A 848 9.40 -22.97 13.05
N SER A 849 8.65 -21.99 13.55
CA SER A 849 7.60 -21.27 12.83
C SER A 849 8.13 -20.60 11.56
N GLY A 850 7.23 -20.20 10.65
CA GLY A 850 7.61 -19.58 9.36
C GLY A 850 8.44 -18.29 9.49
N ASP A 851 8.27 -17.54 10.58
CA ASP A 851 9.05 -16.34 10.92
C ASP A 851 10.34 -16.65 11.72
N ARG A 852 10.61 -17.94 12.03
CA ARG A 852 11.75 -18.45 12.82
C ARG A 852 11.88 -17.88 14.23
N ARG A 853 10.80 -17.34 14.79
CA ARG A 853 10.82 -16.74 16.14
C ARG A 853 10.31 -17.67 17.24
N SER A 854 9.52 -18.69 16.90
CA SER A 854 9.00 -19.66 17.86
C SER A 854 9.28 -21.10 17.44
N ILE A 855 9.31 -22.00 18.43
CA ILE A 855 9.36 -23.45 18.20
C ILE A 855 7.93 -23.89 17.88
N SER A 856 7.73 -24.56 16.75
CA SER A 856 6.39 -24.96 16.32
C SER A 856 5.82 -26.06 17.22
N LEU A 857 4.81 -25.72 18.03
CA LEU A 857 3.90 -26.65 18.70
C LEU A 857 2.51 -26.53 18.05
N ASP A 858 1.61 -27.50 18.26
CA ASP A 858 0.31 -27.57 17.57
C ASP A 858 -0.44 -26.23 17.55
N GLU A 859 -0.35 -25.48 16.44
CA GLU A 859 -1.13 -24.26 16.25
C GLU A 859 -2.52 -24.67 15.72
N TYR A 860 -3.58 -24.24 16.42
CA TYR A 860 -4.99 -24.45 16.04
C TYR A 860 -5.47 -25.91 16.00
N GLY A 861 -4.87 -26.81 16.81
CA GLY A 861 -5.36 -28.19 16.97
C GLY A 861 -5.04 -29.16 15.83
N ASN A 862 -4.29 -28.72 14.81
CA ASN A 862 -3.78 -29.62 13.76
C ASN A 862 -2.42 -30.20 14.16
N ARG A 863 -2.38 -31.48 14.52
CA ARG A 863 -1.13 -32.21 14.75
C ARG A 863 -0.32 -32.28 13.46
N SER A 864 0.93 -31.86 13.52
CA SER A 864 1.88 -31.98 12.41
C SER A 864 3.03 -32.91 12.82
N PRO A 865 3.65 -33.66 11.88
CA PRO A 865 4.85 -34.44 12.19
C PRO A 865 5.98 -33.62 12.81
N GLN A 866 6.06 -32.32 12.48
CA GLN A 866 7.04 -31.37 13.02
C GLN A 866 6.78 -31.04 14.49
N SER A 867 5.51 -30.82 14.86
CA SER A 867 5.13 -30.54 16.25
C SER A 867 5.27 -31.78 17.13
N ASP A 868 4.97 -32.98 16.62
CA ASP A 868 5.21 -34.23 17.32
C ASP A 868 6.72 -34.48 17.56
N SER A 869 7.57 -34.17 16.58
CA SER A 869 9.03 -34.25 16.73
C SER A 869 9.56 -33.27 17.79
N ASN A 870 9.12 -32.01 17.79
CA ASN A 870 9.50 -31.04 18.81
C ASN A 870 9.03 -31.46 20.21
N LYS A 871 7.81 -32.00 20.35
CA LYS A 871 7.32 -32.53 21.63
C LYS A 871 8.18 -33.69 22.12
N HIS A 872 8.54 -34.63 21.24
CA HIS A 872 9.45 -35.72 21.60
C HIS A 872 10.80 -35.20 22.09
N LEU A 873 11.39 -34.20 21.42
CA LEU A 873 12.63 -33.58 21.86
C LEU A 873 12.50 -32.94 23.24
N LEU A 874 11.45 -32.15 23.48
CA LEU A 874 11.21 -31.42 24.74
C LEU A 874 10.81 -32.32 25.91
N GLN A 875 10.04 -33.38 25.67
CA GLN A 875 9.46 -34.22 26.72
C GLN A 875 10.23 -35.53 26.96
N GLN A 876 11.00 -36.01 25.97
CA GLN A 876 11.69 -37.30 26.08
C GLN A 876 13.21 -37.16 26.02
N ALA A 877 13.75 -36.58 24.95
CA ALA A 877 15.19 -36.55 24.71
C ALA A 877 15.92 -35.56 25.61
N LEU A 878 15.47 -34.31 25.68
CA LEU A 878 16.10 -33.26 26.51
C LEU A 878 16.07 -33.58 28.01
N PRO A 879 14.96 -34.06 28.61
CA PRO A 879 14.94 -34.45 30.01
C PRO A 879 15.93 -35.57 30.34
N GLN A 880 16.07 -36.57 29.45
CA GLN A 880 17.06 -37.62 29.62
C GLN A 880 18.48 -37.06 29.53
N LEU A 881 18.76 -36.25 28.49
CA LEU A 881 20.06 -35.60 28.30
C LEU A 881 20.42 -34.69 29.48
N TYR A 882 19.44 -34.09 30.16
CA TYR A 882 19.65 -33.27 31.35
C TYR A 882 20.14 -34.11 32.53
N LEU A 883 19.51 -35.26 32.81
CA LEU A 883 19.96 -36.17 33.87
C LEU A 883 21.40 -36.67 33.59
N ASP A 884 21.60 -37.12 32.37
CA ASP A 884 22.89 -37.49 31.79
C ASP A 884 23.96 -36.39 31.95
N PHE A 885 23.60 -35.14 31.64
CA PHE A 885 24.45 -33.95 31.77
C PHE A 885 24.82 -33.67 33.23
N LEU A 886 23.87 -33.75 34.16
CA LEU A 886 24.12 -33.55 35.58
C LEU A 886 25.00 -34.67 36.17
N SER A 887 24.86 -35.91 35.67
CA SER A 887 25.68 -37.05 36.09
C SER A 887 27.15 -36.90 35.69
N ASP A 888 27.42 -36.30 34.54
CA ASP A 888 28.79 -35.98 34.15
C ASP A 888 29.35 -34.80 34.96
N LEU A 889 28.49 -33.82 35.24
CA LEU A 889 28.90 -32.57 35.88
C LEU A 889 29.14 -32.71 37.39
N VAL A 890 28.42 -33.59 38.08
CA VAL A 890 28.55 -33.80 39.53
C VAL A 890 29.95 -34.26 39.93
N GLY A 891 30.65 -35.00 39.06
CA GLY A 891 32.06 -35.37 39.26
C GLY A 891 33.02 -34.18 39.22
N GLN A 892 32.67 -33.11 38.50
CA GLN A 892 33.52 -31.92 38.31
C GLN A 892 33.24 -30.81 39.34
N LEU A 893 31.96 -30.59 39.66
CA LEU A 893 31.52 -29.47 40.49
C LEU A 893 31.12 -29.85 41.91
N HIS A 894 30.95 -31.15 42.18
CA HIS A 894 30.48 -31.64 43.47
C HIS A 894 29.17 -30.94 43.89
N THR A 895 29.13 -30.29 45.06
CA THR A 895 27.94 -29.59 45.56
C THR A 895 27.49 -28.41 44.70
N ASP A 896 28.39 -27.80 43.92
CA ASP A 896 28.04 -26.70 43.03
C ASP A 896 27.20 -27.15 41.82
N VAL A 897 27.11 -28.46 41.56
CA VAL A 897 26.23 -29.02 40.52
C VAL A 897 24.78 -28.60 40.71
N PHE A 898 24.33 -28.39 41.96
CA PHE A 898 22.96 -28.01 42.28
C PHE A 898 22.55 -26.66 41.66
N LYS A 899 23.50 -25.78 41.33
CA LYS A 899 23.23 -24.50 40.62
C LYS A 899 22.59 -24.74 39.24
N PHE A 900 22.90 -25.86 38.62
CA PHE A 900 22.41 -26.23 37.28
C PHE A 900 21.20 -27.17 37.33
N TRP A 901 20.65 -27.46 38.50
CA TRP A 901 19.40 -28.22 38.60
C TRP A 901 18.18 -27.31 38.36
N PRO A 902 17.08 -27.83 37.80
CA PRO A 902 15.84 -27.08 37.64
C PRO A 902 15.18 -26.76 39.00
N GLN A 903 15.57 -25.65 39.64
CA GLN A 903 15.10 -25.29 41.00
C GLN A 903 13.77 -24.54 41.03
N VAL A 904 13.46 -23.80 39.98
CA VAL A 904 12.26 -22.95 39.87
C VAL A 904 11.41 -23.48 38.72
N GLU A 905 10.11 -23.63 38.98
CA GLU A 905 9.15 -24.06 37.99
C GLU A 905 8.96 -22.96 36.91
N PRO A 906 9.23 -23.27 35.63
CA PRO A 906 9.01 -22.31 34.54
C PRO A 906 7.53 -21.96 34.35
N PRO A 907 7.21 -20.80 33.73
CA PRO A 907 5.84 -20.38 33.46
C PRO A 907 5.02 -21.47 32.74
N GLU A 908 3.74 -21.61 33.10
CA GLU A 908 2.83 -22.55 32.44
C GLU A 908 2.79 -22.30 30.92
N GLY A 909 2.90 -23.37 30.13
CA GLY A 909 2.93 -23.30 28.66
C GLY A 909 4.29 -22.92 28.05
N SER A 910 5.31 -22.61 28.84
CA SER A 910 6.69 -22.41 28.32
C SER A 910 7.30 -23.74 27.84
N PHE A 911 8.26 -23.66 26.90
CA PHE A 911 9.03 -24.83 26.48
C PHE A 911 9.89 -25.39 27.62
N GLY A 912 10.39 -24.51 28.50
CA GLY A 912 11.10 -24.89 29.71
C GLY A 912 10.25 -25.71 30.66
N ASN A 913 8.95 -25.39 30.81
CA ASN A 913 8.03 -26.14 31.68
C ASN A 913 7.86 -27.60 31.21
N LEU A 914 7.81 -27.84 29.89
CA LEU A 914 7.75 -29.20 29.34
C LEU A 914 8.98 -30.03 29.70
N ILE A 915 10.18 -29.44 29.63
CA ILE A 915 11.43 -30.10 30.01
C ILE A 915 11.46 -30.32 31.53
N TYR A 916 11.10 -29.30 32.30
CA TYR A 916 11.05 -29.31 33.76
C TYR A 916 10.16 -30.46 34.29
N ALA A 917 8.90 -30.53 33.84
CA ALA A 917 7.95 -31.54 34.32
C ALA A 917 8.42 -32.97 34.00
N ASN A 918 8.94 -33.18 32.78
CA ASN A 918 9.43 -34.50 32.36
C ASN A 918 10.78 -34.86 32.99
N PHE A 919 11.62 -33.89 33.34
CA PHE A 919 12.86 -34.11 34.10
C PHE A 919 12.56 -34.73 35.47
N TRP A 920 11.67 -34.10 36.24
CA TRP A 920 11.28 -34.58 37.56
C TRP A 920 10.54 -35.92 37.49
N GLY A 921 9.73 -36.13 36.44
CA GLY A 921 9.06 -37.41 36.19
C GLY A 921 10.02 -38.56 35.87
N LYS A 922 11.15 -38.29 35.19
CA LYS A 922 12.16 -39.31 34.87
C LYS A 922 13.15 -39.59 36.02
N LEU A 923 13.34 -38.63 36.94
CA LEU A 923 14.29 -38.77 38.05
C LEU A 923 13.97 -39.97 38.96
N SER A 924 12.68 -40.29 39.16
CA SER A 924 12.20 -41.37 40.04
C SER A 924 12.70 -42.78 39.68
N GLY A 925 12.89 -43.04 38.38
CA GLY A 925 13.38 -44.32 37.86
C GLY A 925 14.83 -44.27 37.40
N CYS A 926 15.55 -43.18 37.68
CA CYS A 926 16.86 -42.94 37.14
C CYS A 926 17.96 -43.65 37.96
N PRO A 927 18.77 -44.55 37.36
CA PRO A 927 19.88 -45.20 38.07
C PRO A 927 21.15 -44.35 38.10
N LEU A 928 21.13 -43.13 37.56
CA LEU A 928 22.32 -42.28 37.48
C LEU A 928 22.70 -41.76 38.86
N LYS A 929 24.01 -41.66 39.07
CA LYS A 929 24.60 -41.04 40.24
C LYS A 929 24.59 -39.52 40.04
N LEU A 930 23.76 -38.84 40.82
CA LEU A 930 23.45 -37.42 40.64
C LEU A 930 23.69 -36.59 41.91
N PHE A 931 23.76 -37.24 43.07
CA PHE A 931 23.83 -36.56 44.36
C PHE A 931 25.25 -36.62 44.93
N PRO A 932 25.96 -35.48 45.05
CA PRO A 932 27.31 -35.44 45.60
C PRO A 932 27.32 -35.68 47.11
N ASN A 933 28.36 -36.38 47.59
CA ASN A 933 28.62 -36.61 49.00
C ASN A 933 30.06 -36.24 49.38
N PRO A 934 30.26 -35.31 50.33
CA PRO A 934 31.60 -34.82 50.68
C PRO A 934 32.34 -35.69 51.70
N LYS A 935 32.03 -37.01 51.84
CA LYS A 935 32.70 -37.93 52.79
C LYS A 935 34.24 -37.93 52.71
N SER A 936 34.84 -37.54 51.57
CA SER A 936 36.28 -37.38 51.39
C SER A 936 36.59 -36.12 50.57
N SER A 937 37.54 -35.30 51.04
CA SER A 937 38.02 -34.10 50.34
C SER A 937 38.79 -34.42 49.05
N GLN A 938 39.26 -35.66 48.89
CA GLN A 938 40.05 -36.09 47.74
C GLN A 938 39.22 -36.79 46.67
N TRP A 939 38.14 -37.49 47.04
CA TRP A 939 37.28 -38.25 46.11
C TRP A 939 35.84 -38.26 46.64
N PRO A 940 35.02 -37.26 46.31
CA PRO A 940 33.63 -37.23 46.73
C PRO A 940 32.87 -38.37 46.04
N GLU A 941 32.20 -39.20 46.85
CA GLU A 941 31.31 -40.22 46.35
C GLU A 941 30.05 -39.57 45.76
N VAL A 942 29.46 -40.21 44.74
CA VAL A 942 28.22 -39.75 44.12
C VAL A 942 27.18 -40.86 44.26
N PHE A 943 26.01 -40.49 44.76
CA PHE A 943 24.88 -41.39 45.01
C PHE A 943 23.81 -41.28 43.94
N ASP A 944 23.13 -42.39 43.69
CA ASP A 944 21.83 -42.42 43.01
C ASP A 944 20.71 -42.05 44.00
N LEU A 945 19.48 -41.87 43.49
CA LEU A 945 18.33 -41.47 44.32
C LEU A 945 17.97 -42.49 45.41
N ASN A 946 18.23 -43.78 45.19
CA ASN A 946 17.90 -44.87 46.12
C ASN A 946 18.96 -45.05 47.21
N GLN A 947 20.19 -44.61 46.98
CA GLN A 947 21.28 -44.60 47.96
C GLN A 947 21.28 -43.31 48.78
N ALA A 948 20.98 -42.17 48.16
CA ALA A 948 21.03 -40.86 48.79
C ALA A 948 20.03 -40.74 49.95
N VAL A 949 20.53 -40.34 51.12
CA VAL A 949 19.72 -39.98 52.29
C VAL A 949 19.68 -38.46 52.42
N PHE A 950 18.49 -37.90 52.59
CA PHE A 950 18.27 -36.46 52.70
C PHE A 950 17.82 -36.05 54.10
N ASP A 951 18.48 -35.04 54.67
CA ASP A 951 18.07 -34.41 55.91
C ASP A 951 17.17 -33.20 55.60
N PHE A 952 15.87 -33.37 55.81
CA PHE A 952 14.87 -32.30 55.67
C PHE A 952 14.43 -31.72 57.03
N THR A 953 15.19 -31.97 58.10
CA THR A 953 14.88 -31.44 59.44
C THR A 953 15.10 -29.91 59.50
N ALA A 954 14.46 -29.25 60.45
CA ALA A 954 14.55 -27.79 60.58
C ALA A 954 15.97 -27.35 61.00
N GLY A 955 16.40 -26.14 60.62
CA GLY A 955 17.82 -25.74 60.66
C GLY A 955 18.57 -25.92 62.00
N SER A 956 17.90 -25.79 63.15
CA SER A 956 18.53 -26.05 64.47
C SER A 956 18.75 -27.54 64.76
N GLN A 957 17.96 -28.43 64.14
CA GLN A 957 18.12 -29.89 64.22
C GLN A 957 19.23 -30.38 63.29
N ALA A 958 19.27 -29.88 62.05
CA ALA A 958 20.26 -30.29 61.05
C ALA A 958 21.72 -30.02 61.49
N SER A 959 21.98 -28.86 62.13
CA SER A 959 23.36 -28.49 62.53
C SER A 959 23.99 -29.42 63.58
N GLU A 960 23.18 -30.02 64.45
CA GLU A 960 23.64 -30.94 65.52
C GLU A 960 23.57 -32.41 65.10
N LEU A 961 22.60 -32.77 64.23
CA LEU A 961 22.41 -34.14 63.75
C LEU A 961 23.41 -34.50 62.63
N MET A 962 23.76 -33.56 61.76
CA MET A 962 24.62 -33.82 60.60
C MET A 962 25.99 -34.45 60.98
N PRO A 963 26.76 -33.94 61.97
CA PRO A 963 28.03 -34.56 62.35
C PRO A 963 27.86 -35.99 62.89
N LEU A 964 26.77 -36.26 63.61
CA LEU A 964 26.45 -37.58 64.14
C LEU A 964 26.10 -38.55 63.00
N LEU A 965 25.21 -38.15 62.09
CA LEU A 965 24.78 -38.96 60.94
C LEU A 965 25.97 -39.38 60.06
N LEU A 966 26.89 -38.45 59.80
CA LEU A 966 28.11 -38.75 59.05
C LEU A 966 29.02 -39.74 59.80
N SER A 967 29.16 -39.57 61.12
CA SER A 967 29.95 -40.49 61.95
C SER A 967 29.34 -41.88 62.02
N LEU A 968 28.01 -41.99 61.94
CA LEU A 968 27.26 -43.24 61.87
C LEU A 968 27.30 -43.90 60.48
N GLY A 969 28.00 -43.30 59.50
CA GLY A 969 28.19 -43.85 58.16
C GLY A 969 27.04 -43.60 57.17
N VAL A 970 26.08 -42.76 57.51
CA VAL A 970 24.91 -42.47 56.66
C VAL A 970 25.33 -41.81 55.33
N ASP A 971 24.74 -42.24 54.22
CA ASP A 971 24.93 -41.70 52.87
C ASP A 971 24.22 -40.34 52.68
N LEU A 972 24.56 -39.39 53.53
CA LEU A 972 23.90 -38.10 53.65
C LEU A 972 24.32 -37.13 52.53
N VAL A 973 23.34 -36.60 51.79
CA VAL A 973 23.54 -35.52 50.80
C VAL A 973 23.58 -34.17 51.52
N GLN A 974 24.63 -33.38 51.27
CA GLN A 974 24.87 -32.11 51.95
C GLN A 974 24.62 -30.89 51.06
N ASN A 975 24.36 -29.73 51.68
CA ASN A 975 24.29 -28.41 51.04
C ASN A 975 23.28 -28.30 49.87
N MET A 976 22.21 -29.08 49.91
CA MET A 976 21.16 -29.02 48.91
C MET A 976 20.31 -27.73 49.06
N PRO A 977 20.09 -26.96 47.99
CA PRO A 977 19.19 -25.81 47.98
C PRO A 977 17.76 -26.15 48.43
N ARG A 978 17.16 -25.28 49.26
CA ARG A 978 15.79 -25.46 49.79
C ARG A 978 14.71 -25.61 48.70
N LEU A 979 14.92 -24.96 47.55
CA LEU A 979 13.99 -25.05 46.42
C LEU A 979 14.00 -26.47 45.81
N LEU A 980 15.18 -27.09 45.67
CA LEU A 980 15.28 -28.47 45.19
C LEU A 980 14.68 -29.47 46.16
N VAL A 981 14.85 -29.27 47.47
CA VAL A 981 14.20 -30.09 48.51
C VAL A 981 12.68 -30.12 48.32
N ARG A 982 12.07 -28.98 47.99
CA ARG A 982 10.62 -28.89 47.76
C ARG A 982 10.18 -29.74 46.57
N GLU A 983 10.93 -29.72 45.48
CA GLU A 983 10.59 -30.47 44.26
C GLU A 983 10.87 -31.97 44.42
N LEU A 984 11.98 -32.35 45.06
CA LEU A 984 12.30 -33.74 45.40
C LEU A 984 11.22 -34.42 46.24
N LYS A 985 10.56 -33.70 47.15
CA LYS A 985 9.42 -34.22 47.93
C LYS A 985 8.20 -34.59 47.08
N LYS A 986 8.08 -34.04 45.87
CA LYS A 986 6.97 -34.33 44.94
C LYS A 986 7.28 -35.55 44.05
N VAL A 987 8.54 -35.98 43.98
CA VAL A 987 8.97 -37.12 43.16
C VAL A 987 8.54 -38.41 43.87
N GLY A 988 7.96 -39.36 43.12
CA GLY A 988 7.60 -40.69 43.61
C GLY A 988 8.40 -41.77 42.88
N PRO A 989 9.00 -42.77 43.54
CA PRO A 989 8.93 -43.09 44.97
C PRO A 989 9.66 -42.05 45.85
N SER A 990 9.21 -41.93 47.11
CA SER A 990 9.72 -40.92 48.05
C SER A 990 11.22 -41.11 48.30
N PRO A 991 12.03 -40.05 48.29
CA PRO A 991 13.46 -40.14 48.59
C PRO A 991 13.70 -40.65 50.02
N ASN A 992 14.84 -41.28 50.29
CA ASN A 992 15.18 -41.71 51.63
C ASN A 992 15.40 -40.49 52.54
N LEU A 993 14.62 -40.39 53.60
CA LEU A 993 14.68 -39.27 54.56
C LEU A 993 15.30 -39.74 55.87
N VAL A 994 15.99 -38.82 56.54
CA VAL A 994 16.30 -38.99 57.97
C VAL A 994 14.98 -39.03 58.73
N CYS A 995 14.61 -40.20 59.25
CA CYS A 995 13.37 -40.44 59.98
C CYS A 995 13.63 -41.20 61.30
N GLY A 996 12.62 -41.19 62.19
CA GLY A 996 12.70 -41.86 63.49
C GLY A 996 13.06 -43.35 63.37
N SER A 997 12.44 -44.09 62.44
CA SER A 997 12.69 -45.53 62.25
C SER A 997 14.14 -45.82 61.81
N MET A 998 14.67 -45.03 60.87
CA MET A 998 16.08 -45.14 60.44
C MET A 998 17.04 -44.93 61.60
N LEU A 999 16.85 -43.85 62.37
CA LEU A 999 17.69 -43.55 63.53
C LEU A 999 17.57 -44.61 64.63
N ARG A 1000 16.34 -45.08 64.93
CA ARG A 1000 16.12 -46.18 65.88
C ARG A 1000 16.92 -47.41 65.47
N ASN A 1001 16.87 -47.82 64.20
CA ASN A 1001 17.63 -48.97 63.72
C ASN A 1001 19.15 -48.76 63.78
N LEU A 1002 19.65 -47.56 63.42
CA LEU A 1002 21.07 -47.25 63.52
C LEU A 1002 21.59 -47.33 64.96
N LEU A 1003 20.79 -46.91 65.94
CA LEU A 1003 21.17 -46.84 67.36
C LEU A 1003 21.11 -48.19 68.10
N LYS A 1004 20.83 -49.30 67.42
CA LYS A 1004 20.84 -50.67 68.00
C LYS A 1004 22.22 -51.35 68.00
N SER A 1005 23.19 -50.81 67.25
CA SER A 1005 24.54 -51.38 67.17
C SER A 1005 25.44 -50.86 68.28
N ASP A 1006 26.31 -51.73 68.82
CA ASP A 1006 27.34 -51.36 69.80
C ASP A 1006 28.33 -50.31 69.26
N VAL A 1007 28.57 -50.30 67.94
CA VAL A 1007 29.42 -49.28 67.30
C VAL A 1007 28.73 -47.91 67.35
N SER A 1008 27.45 -47.86 66.97
CA SER A 1008 26.64 -46.64 67.05
C SER A 1008 26.48 -46.15 68.47
N LYS A 1009 26.41 -47.05 69.46
CA LYS A 1009 26.39 -46.71 70.89
C LYS A 1009 27.63 -45.93 71.31
N GLN A 1010 28.82 -46.36 70.89
CA GLN A 1010 30.07 -45.67 71.21
C GLN A 1010 30.12 -44.28 70.56
N ILE A 1011 29.75 -44.18 69.28
CA ILE A 1011 29.72 -42.92 68.52
C ILE A 1011 28.72 -41.94 69.12
N PHE A 1012 27.50 -42.41 69.39
CA PHE A 1012 26.45 -41.58 69.98
C PHE A 1012 26.80 -41.19 71.41
N SER A 1013 27.35 -42.09 72.24
CA SER A 1013 27.82 -41.76 73.59
C SER A 1013 28.90 -40.69 73.58
N ALA A 1014 29.87 -40.78 72.67
CA ALA A 1014 30.90 -39.77 72.51
C ALA A 1014 30.31 -38.40 72.08
N ALA A 1015 29.34 -38.40 71.17
CA ALA A 1015 28.65 -37.18 70.73
C ALA A 1015 27.84 -36.52 71.86
N VAL A 1016 27.08 -37.32 72.62
CA VAL A 1016 26.27 -36.84 73.76
C VAL A 1016 27.14 -36.31 74.89
N ASN A 1017 28.28 -36.97 75.17
CA ASN A 1017 29.24 -36.50 76.18
C ASN A 1017 29.94 -35.20 75.78
N LYS A 1018 30.13 -34.96 74.48
CA LYS A 1018 30.67 -33.70 73.95
C LYS A 1018 29.63 -32.58 73.97
N ASN A 1019 28.40 -32.87 73.56
CA ASN A 1019 27.29 -31.93 73.54
C ASN A 1019 25.96 -32.66 73.83
N PHE A 1020 25.41 -32.45 75.03
CA PHE A 1020 24.15 -33.09 75.44
C PHE A 1020 22.94 -32.66 74.58
N LEU A 1021 23.02 -31.51 73.88
CA LEU A 1021 21.97 -31.09 72.94
C LEU A 1021 21.77 -32.09 71.80
N VAL A 1022 22.81 -32.82 71.39
CA VAL A 1022 22.71 -33.88 70.37
C VAL A 1022 21.71 -34.95 70.82
N TRP A 1023 21.74 -35.34 72.10
CA TRP A 1023 20.77 -36.29 72.64
C TRP A 1023 19.35 -35.75 72.54
N HIS A 1024 19.12 -34.51 72.96
CA HIS A 1024 17.80 -33.88 72.87
C HIS A 1024 17.27 -33.87 71.42
N LYS A 1025 18.13 -33.52 70.45
CA LYS A 1025 17.74 -33.44 69.05
C LYS A 1025 17.49 -34.80 68.41
N VAL A 1026 18.30 -35.82 68.72
CA VAL A 1026 18.04 -37.19 68.30
C VAL A 1026 16.74 -37.69 68.92
N PHE A 1027 16.53 -37.46 70.21
CA PHE A 1027 15.36 -37.93 70.93
C PHE A 1027 14.06 -37.29 70.41
N GLU A 1028 14.07 -36.00 70.07
CA GLU A 1028 12.94 -35.32 69.40
C GLU A 1028 12.52 -36.01 68.08
N VAL A 1029 13.47 -36.59 67.33
CA VAL A 1029 13.20 -37.24 66.03
C VAL A 1029 12.77 -38.70 66.20
N ILE A 1030 13.36 -39.43 67.15
CA ILE A 1030 13.01 -40.85 67.39
C ILE A 1030 11.80 -41.03 68.30
N ALA A 1031 11.50 -40.09 69.19
CA ALA A 1031 10.42 -40.17 70.18
C ALA A 1031 9.52 -38.92 70.13
N PRO A 1032 8.73 -38.73 69.05
CA PRO A 1032 7.75 -37.64 68.99
C PRO A 1032 6.67 -37.79 70.07
N SER A 1033 5.99 -36.68 70.40
CA SER A 1033 5.02 -36.59 71.49
C SER A 1033 3.80 -37.51 71.34
N ASP A 1034 3.54 -37.98 70.11
CA ASP A 1034 2.41 -38.82 69.67
C ASP A 1034 2.85 -40.23 69.25
N LEU A 1035 3.79 -40.82 69.99
CA LEU A 1035 4.36 -42.14 69.70
C LEU A 1035 3.30 -43.24 69.61
N SER A 1036 3.23 -43.94 68.46
CA SER A 1036 2.34 -45.09 68.29
C SER A 1036 2.88 -46.37 68.95
N CYS A 1037 2.00 -47.35 69.22
CA CYS A 1037 2.43 -48.65 69.77
C CYS A 1037 3.43 -49.37 68.86
N GLN A 1038 3.29 -49.24 67.54
CA GLN A 1038 4.18 -49.88 66.56
C GLN A 1038 5.57 -49.24 66.56
N GLU A 1039 5.66 -47.91 66.68
CA GLU A 1039 6.95 -47.22 66.81
C GLU A 1039 7.63 -47.51 68.16
N ALA A 1040 6.85 -47.72 69.22
CA ALA A 1040 7.36 -48.11 70.52
C ALA A 1040 8.09 -49.47 70.45
N GLU A 1041 7.59 -50.44 69.67
CA GLU A 1041 8.27 -51.72 69.47
C GLU A 1041 9.63 -51.56 68.76
N GLU A 1042 9.77 -50.60 67.84
CA GLU A 1042 11.03 -50.35 67.12
C GLU A 1042 12.17 -49.88 68.05
N PHE A 1043 11.86 -49.34 69.23
CA PHE A 1043 12.85 -48.94 70.24
C PHE A 1043 13.53 -50.11 70.94
N HIS A 1044 13.02 -51.32 70.79
CA HIS A 1044 13.64 -52.50 71.39
C HIS A 1044 15.10 -52.64 70.91
N GLY A 1045 16.03 -52.61 71.86
CA GLY A 1045 17.46 -52.71 71.60
C GLY A 1045 18.17 -51.38 71.31
N CYS A 1046 17.47 -50.23 71.31
CA CYS A 1046 18.09 -48.93 71.02
C CYS A 1046 18.91 -48.40 72.20
N HIS A 1047 20.17 -48.02 71.96
CA HIS A 1047 21.08 -47.46 72.95
C HIS A 1047 20.93 -45.94 73.11
N VAL A 1048 19.85 -45.49 73.76
CA VAL A 1048 19.46 -44.07 73.78
C VAL A 1048 19.23 -43.50 75.18
N LEU A 1049 19.47 -44.25 76.25
CA LEU A 1049 19.22 -43.79 77.63
C LEU A 1049 20.46 -43.18 78.28
N PRO A 1050 20.53 -41.86 78.53
CA PRO A 1050 21.66 -41.26 79.23
C PRO A 1050 21.66 -41.65 80.70
N LEU A 1051 22.70 -42.34 81.14
CA LEU A 1051 22.87 -42.79 82.52
C LEU A 1051 23.67 -41.77 83.32
N ALA A 1052 23.51 -41.80 84.65
CA ALA A 1052 24.14 -40.84 85.55
C ALA A 1052 25.68 -40.93 85.55
N ASP A 1053 26.26 -42.04 85.12
CA ASP A 1053 27.70 -42.25 84.96
C ASP A 1053 28.27 -41.72 83.62
N GLY A 1054 27.42 -41.19 82.74
CA GLY A 1054 27.81 -40.69 81.41
C GLY A 1054 27.82 -41.76 80.31
N SER A 1055 27.43 -43.00 80.62
CA SER A 1055 27.23 -44.06 79.62
C SER A 1055 25.80 -44.05 79.04
N LEU A 1056 25.59 -44.80 77.96
CA LEU A 1056 24.26 -45.00 77.35
C LEU A 1056 23.70 -46.39 77.68
N GLY A 1057 22.51 -46.41 78.28
CA GLY A 1057 21.68 -47.58 78.49
C GLY A 1057 20.81 -47.94 77.28
N THR A 1058 20.23 -49.13 77.31
CA THR A 1058 19.43 -49.71 76.21
C THR A 1058 17.95 -49.78 76.57
N LEU A 1059 17.07 -49.27 75.70
CA LEU A 1059 15.62 -49.42 75.83
C LEU A 1059 15.17 -50.82 75.43
N MET A 1060 14.31 -51.45 76.25
CA MET A 1060 13.75 -52.79 76.04
C MET A 1060 12.24 -52.77 76.31
N VAL A 1061 11.43 -53.27 75.37
CA VAL A 1061 9.95 -53.23 75.39
C VAL A 1061 9.31 -54.56 75.85
N ALA A 1062 10.04 -55.68 75.76
CA ALA A 1062 9.50 -57.02 75.98
C ALA A 1062 10.19 -57.73 77.15
N GLU A 1063 9.46 -58.58 77.87
CA GLU A 1063 10.02 -59.48 78.88
C GLU A 1063 10.62 -60.75 78.25
N PRO A 1064 11.70 -61.33 78.81
CA PRO A 1064 12.40 -60.92 80.02
C PRO A 1064 13.36 -59.73 79.79
N ARG A 1065 13.21 -58.68 80.61
CA ARG A 1065 14.11 -57.52 80.60
C ARG A 1065 15.41 -57.88 81.33
N THR A 1066 16.55 -57.65 80.72
CA THR A 1066 17.86 -57.97 81.30
C THR A 1066 18.35 -56.93 82.32
N THR A 1067 17.78 -55.71 82.28
CA THR A 1067 18.18 -54.59 83.14
C THR A 1067 17.08 -53.53 83.15
N ASP A 1068 16.63 -53.15 84.35
CA ASP A 1068 15.81 -51.97 84.56
C ASP A 1068 16.66 -50.73 84.90
N TYR A 1069 16.22 -49.57 84.41
CA TYR A 1069 16.79 -48.26 84.69
C TYR A 1069 15.80 -47.40 85.47
N TYR A 1070 16.31 -46.55 86.36
CA TYR A 1070 15.48 -45.77 87.27
C TYR A 1070 15.70 -44.27 87.10
N VAL A 1071 14.61 -43.51 86.91
CA VAL A 1071 14.66 -42.04 86.95
C VAL A 1071 14.76 -41.59 88.40
N ALA A 1072 15.82 -40.86 88.72
CA ALA A 1072 16.18 -40.45 90.08
C ALA A 1072 16.41 -38.93 90.19
N THR A 1073 16.06 -38.35 91.34
CA THR A 1073 16.34 -36.95 91.70
C THR A 1073 17.85 -36.71 91.86
N ALA A 1074 18.28 -35.46 91.96
CA ALA A 1074 19.69 -35.13 92.16
C ALA A 1074 20.25 -35.79 93.43
N ASP A 1075 19.49 -35.73 94.53
CA ASP A 1075 19.86 -36.30 95.83
C ASP A 1075 19.89 -37.84 95.78
N GLU A 1076 18.93 -38.46 95.06
CA GLU A 1076 18.91 -39.91 94.86
C GLU A 1076 20.09 -40.40 94.00
N VAL A 1077 20.49 -39.63 92.98
CA VAL A 1077 21.69 -39.94 92.18
C VAL A 1077 22.96 -39.83 93.03
N GLU A 1078 23.03 -38.87 93.96
CA GLU A 1078 24.15 -38.76 94.90
C GLU A 1078 24.17 -39.95 95.87
N LEU A 1079 23.03 -40.26 96.49
CA LEU A 1079 22.86 -41.37 97.44
C LEU A 1079 23.22 -42.72 96.81
N PHE A 1080 22.82 -42.95 95.56
CA PHE A 1080 23.06 -44.19 94.81
C PHE A 1080 24.18 -44.04 93.77
N LYS A 1081 25.17 -43.16 93.99
CA LYS A 1081 26.27 -42.91 93.04
C LYS A 1081 27.00 -44.18 92.58
N PHE A 1082 27.12 -45.18 93.45
CA PHE A 1082 27.73 -46.48 93.12
C PHE A 1082 26.90 -47.31 92.11
N ALA A 1083 25.61 -47.00 91.95
CA ALA A 1083 24.70 -47.60 90.99
C ALA A 1083 24.39 -46.65 89.82
N ALA A 1084 25.20 -45.61 89.58
CA ALA A 1084 24.96 -44.59 88.54
C ALA A 1084 24.69 -45.16 87.13
N ARG A 1085 25.24 -46.34 86.81
CA ARG A 1085 24.95 -47.11 85.57
C ARG A 1085 23.52 -47.64 85.43
N LYS A 1086 22.67 -47.47 86.46
CA LYS A 1086 21.24 -47.85 86.47
C LYS A 1086 20.34 -46.63 86.67
N LEU A 1087 20.89 -45.44 86.85
CA LEU A 1087 20.15 -44.23 87.19
C LEU A 1087 20.11 -43.25 86.01
N ILE A 1088 18.98 -42.59 85.83
CA ILE A 1088 18.75 -41.54 84.84
C ILE A 1088 18.42 -40.25 85.61
N LYS A 1089 19.08 -39.14 85.27
CA LYS A 1089 18.84 -37.85 85.94
C LYS A 1089 17.40 -37.36 85.70
N ALA A 1090 16.76 -36.80 86.71
CA ALA A 1090 15.38 -36.28 86.61
C ALA A 1090 15.13 -35.35 85.41
N ALA A 1091 16.06 -34.47 85.07
CA ALA A 1091 15.96 -33.57 83.91
C ALA A 1091 15.90 -34.30 82.55
N THR A 1092 16.53 -35.46 82.46
CA THR A 1092 16.43 -36.35 81.29
C THR A 1092 15.14 -37.16 81.35
N GLY A 1093 14.76 -37.62 82.56
CA GLY A 1093 13.51 -38.34 82.82
C GLY A 1093 12.25 -37.58 82.41
N SER A 1094 12.20 -36.26 82.61
CA SER A 1094 11.07 -35.42 82.14
C SER A 1094 10.89 -35.42 80.61
N LYS A 1095 11.93 -35.72 79.84
CA LYS A 1095 11.83 -35.88 78.38
C LYS A 1095 11.46 -37.30 77.95
N LEU A 1096 11.62 -38.29 78.86
CA LEU A 1096 11.24 -39.68 78.66
C LEU A 1096 9.79 -39.97 79.12
N GLU A 1097 9.05 -38.96 79.60
CA GLU A 1097 7.73 -39.13 80.22
C GLU A 1097 6.73 -39.87 79.32
N ALA A 1098 6.72 -39.57 78.01
CA ALA A 1098 5.89 -40.28 77.04
C ALA A 1098 6.23 -41.77 76.97
N VAL A 1099 7.52 -42.13 77.01
CA VAL A 1099 8.01 -43.52 77.00
C VAL A 1099 7.70 -44.24 78.32
N ILE A 1100 7.86 -43.53 79.45
CA ILE A 1100 7.58 -44.06 80.78
C ILE A 1100 6.07 -44.32 80.96
N ALA A 1101 5.22 -43.42 80.44
CA ALA A 1101 3.77 -43.54 80.51
C ALA A 1101 3.21 -44.77 79.78
N MET A 1102 3.94 -45.31 78.78
CA MET A 1102 3.53 -46.54 78.09
C MET A 1102 3.65 -47.80 78.97
N GLY A 1103 4.47 -47.78 80.03
CA GLY A 1103 4.63 -48.90 80.97
C GLY A 1103 5.31 -50.16 80.42
N THR A 1104 5.56 -50.23 79.11
CA THR A 1104 6.14 -51.38 78.41
C THR A 1104 7.68 -51.37 78.38
N PHE A 1105 8.32 -50.25 78.72
CA PHE A 1105 9.78 -50.12 78.70
C PHE A 1105 10.47 -50.46 80.03
N ASN A 1106 11.74 -50.84 79.97
CA ASN A 1106 12.63 -51.08 81.12
C ASN A 1106 13.13 -49.79 81.83
N VAL A 1107 12.34 -48.72 81.80
CA VAL A 1107 12.62 -47.44 82.46
C VAL A 1107 11.48 -47.14 83.43
N LEU A 1108 11.80 -47.00 84.71
CA LEU A 1108 10.83 -46.87 85.79
C LEU A 1108 11.12 -45.62 86.64
N PRO A 1109 10.12 -44.98 87.25
CA PRO A 1109 10.37 -44.02 88.32
C PRO A 1109 11.02 -44.75 89.51
N LEU A 1110 12.04 -44.15 90.12
CA LEU A 1110 12.65 -44.72 91.32
C LEU A 1110 11.63 -44.67 92.48
N LYS A 1111 11.45 -45.80 93.16
CA LYS A 1111 10.53 -45.97 94.30
C LYS A 1111 11.27 -46.65 95.44
N ILE A 1112 10.76 -46.50 96.66
CA ILE A 1112 11.35 -47.08 97.88
C ILE A 1112 11.58 -48.59 97.74
N CYS A 1113 10.67 -49.32 97.08
CA CYS A 1113 10.80 -50.77 96.85
C CYS A 1113 12.02 -51.16 95.99
N HIS A 1114 12.60 -50.23 95.23
CA HIS A 1114 13.78 -50.47 94.39
C HIS A 1114 15.11 -50.24 95.15
N PHE A 1115 15.07 -49.59 96.32
CA PHE A 1115 16.29 -49.22 97.06
C PHE A 1115 17.07 -50.45 97.51
N GLU A 1116 16.40 -51.49 97.99
CA GLU A 1116 17.05 -52.74 98.41
C GLU A 1116 17.83 -53.39 97.25
N HIS A 1117 17.26 -53.35 96.04
CA HIS A 1117 17.91 -53.88 94.84
C HIS A 1117 19.13 -53.04 94.45
N LEU A 1118 19.00 -51.70 94.46
CA LEU A 1118 20.13 -50.82 94.16
C LEU A 1118 21.25 -50.97 95.20
N LEU A 1119 20.96 -51.03 96.50
CA LEU A 1119 21.95 -51.19 97.57
C LEU A 1119 22.80 -52.46 97.42
N LYS A 1120 22.25 -53.54 96.85
CA LYS A 1120 23.01 -54.77 96.55
C LYS A 1120 24.13 -54.57 95.52
N LEU A 1121 24.10 -53.47 94.75
CA LEU A 1121 25.14 -53.11 93.77
C LEU A 1121 26.30 -52.33 94.40
N ARG A 1122 26.22 -51.98 95.69
CA ARG A 1122 27.28 -51.23 96.38
C ARG A 1122 28.53 -52.12 96.48
N PRO A 1123 29.71 -51.65 96.00
CA PRO A 1123 30.95 -52.37 96.20
C PRO A 1123 31.18 -52.62 97.69
N SER A 1124 31.59 -53.82 98.07
CA SER A 1124 32.02 -54.13 99.43
C SER A 1124 33.30 -53.36 99.72
N VAL A 1125 33.18 -52.20 100.37
CA VAL A 1125 34.33 -51.40 100.80
C VAL A 1125 34.83 -52.00 102.11
N SER A 1126 36.07 -52.46 102.15
CA SER A 1126 36.70 -53.05 103.34
C SER A 1126 37.24 -52.03 104.34
N THR A 1127 37.10 -50.71 104.09
CA THR A 1127 37.49 -49.63 105.01
C THR A 1127 36.57 -48.42 104.90
N PHE A 1128 35.96 -47.99 106.01
CA PHE A 1128 35.15 -46.77 106.10
C PHE A 1128 36.07 -45.55 106.25
N SER A 1129 35.81 -44.47 105.50
CA SER A 1129 36.48 -43.18 105.74
C SER A 1129 35.68 -42.35 106.77
N PRO A 1130 36.36 -41.57 107.63
CA PRO A 1130 35.69 -40.68 108.62
C PRO A 1130 34.75 -39.65 107.98
N GLU A 1131 35.02 -39.25 106.74
CA GLU A 1131 34.22 -38.30 105.98
C GLU A 1131 32.86 -38.88 105.55
N ALA A 1132 32.81 -40.18 105.22
CA ALA A 1132 31.58 -40.87 104.84
C ALA A 1132 30.60 -41.02 106.02
N GLU A 1133 31.12 -41.20 107.23
CA GLU A 1133 30.33 -41.28 108.47
C GLU A 1133 29.76 -39.91 108.85
N THR A 1134 30.53 -38.84 108.63
CA THR A 1134 30.08 -37.46 108.84
C THR A 1134 28.93 -37.08 107.89
N TRP A 1135 29.03 -37.45 106.60
CA TRP A 1135 27.96 -37.22 105.62
C TRP A 1135 26.68 -38.01 105.95
N LEU A 1136 26.79 -39.31 106.27
CA LEU A 1136 25.64 -40.13 106.66
C LEU A 1136 24.94 -39.58 107.91
N THR A 1137 25.70 -39.11 108.90
CA THR A 1137 25.14 -38.53 110.12
C THR A 1137 24.42 -37.20 109.86
N THR A 1138 24.82 -36.47 108.82
CA THR A 1138 24.20 -35.21 108.42
C THR A 1138 22.95 -35.46 107.59
N PHE A 1139 23.00 -36.40 106.64
CA PHE A 1139 21.87 -36.80 105.79
C PHE A 1139 20.68 -37.38 106.57
N TRP A 1140 20.92 -38.14 107.64
CA TRP A 1140 19.83 -38.70 108.47
C TRP A 1140 19.34 -37.76 109.60
N LYS A 1141 19.91 -36.55 109.72
CA LYS A 1141 19.51 -35.55 110.73
C LYS A 1141 18.57 -34.46 110.18
N GLU A 1142 18.50 -34.31 108.86
CA GLU A 1142 17.44 -33.56 108.16
C GLU A 1142 16.38 -34.54 107.65
#